data_AF-A0AAJ2GUT2-F1
#
_entry.id   AF-A0AAJ2GUT2-F1
#
_cell.length_a   1.000
_cell.length_b   1.000
_cell.length_c   1.000
_cell.angle_alpha   90.00
_cell.angle_beta   90.00
_cell.angle_gamma   90.00
#
_symmetry.space_group_name_H-M   'P 1'
#
loop_
_entity.id
_entity.type
_entity.pdbx_description
1 polymer ?
#
loop_
_entity_poly.entity_id
_entity_poly.type
_entity_poly.pdbx_seq_one_letter_code
_entity_poly.pdbx_strand_id
1 'polypeptide(L)'
;MSLTDTERRINLTTRAFADGRLEDTAILEWAIELKPDQIAEREALRDLVEYQPKPVRDPYSLAWRCVFEYWERPDVETHREKYEIRRQLKGGGSPRETIRLIVDAVRPWLQIDTSKRLRALSGEAQPARPRHLKHLIYASISSGSRLMPADIGLQANEDRNFLFELATALNAALLAGLNLGHMIGSISKDMDVTNWQIHRAYFVPPEQYPDGGGEPDRHSEGFAPSTKLMFAVMERLSSLDLQAARRVIDNWDREGWTLYRRLWAAAARNPALVDSDEVAAFLIELSDREFWWASAHPEFAELRALRWATLSTDNQNRIEQRILRGEPAKLIPSRIEKSDRAGYRDHHVFVELRRIQAAGGNLTDKGQEWLDDFATRSGDLPAIELTHGFNQGVRLIHRVRTVENTFDAIPTTKLLDELAKSLADTGWDDKSQNASEFIAENASVVLGLLTKAEGAVAAKVWQALGYAYRPANLNATPDTASQEDKDKILIALSICVSIVDERATVLSKAIDGLASFMTSWDRLLTSREEFQNAWLRLWPFAVEKTNSSKADRSGYSQEAFNSPAGQLALAFVETCPTVKKGDNPLSQGRWPQMLQAISETIGIARLHAQFVLVRELAYFIAAAEQWSRDFLLQPLINALESQETTVLWEAFSMAHLPQKEVVAELAPSLVAAALSDRLSSEVRGDLSERVVWSALTDRVQNAEPAVSLDLIQQMLRLGTDEVRTEAVRAFSQYLAPDDDLTEEERFEIVNSVFSDVWPKELTLSSKAVSERLARLPAEAASCYVEATEMVLPYLTPFDCWSLYDFGVIDLDEDRGDFNIINDPKKAAALLSIMDRSVAGDDGAIVPGGLDKALFHIKKVAPKLEKDPRYQRLLTLGRR
;
A
#
# COMPACT_ATOMS: atom_id res chain seq x y z
N MET A 1 18.63 -33.94 -5.86
CA MET A 1 17.53 -34.67 -5.20
C MET A 1 17.03 -35.76 -6.13
N SER A 2 16.58 -36.92 -5.64
CA SER A 2 15.92 -37.91 -6.51
C SER A 2 14.45 -37.53 -6.66
N LEU A 3 14.06 -37.03 -7.84
CA LEU A 3 12.66 -36.74 -8.17
C LEU A 3 11.77 -37.98 -7.93
N THR A 4 10.64 -37.79 -7.26
CA THR A 4 9.59 -38.78 -7.07
C THR A 4 9.00 -39.21 -8.43
N ASP A 5 8.34 -40.37 -8.50
CA ASP A 5 7.75 -40.87 -9.76
C ASP A 5 6.71 -39.92 -10.36
N THR A 6 6.00 -39.16 -9.52
CA THR A 6 5.05 -38.12 -9.94
C THR A 6 5.78 -36.93 -10.55
N GLU A 7 6.81 -36.41 -9.88
CA GLU A 7 7.64 -35.30 -10.38
C GLU A 7 8.37 -35.65 -11.68
N ARG A 8 8.81 -36.91 -11.84
CA ARG A 8 9.40 -37.38 -13.11
C ARG A 8 8.40 -37.35 -14.26
N ARG A 9 7.15 -37.72 -14.02
CA ARG A 9 6.09 -37.63 -15.04
C ARG A 9 5.82 -36.19 -15.42
N ILE A 10 5.69 -35.30 -14.42
CA ILE A 10 5.51 -33.86 -14.62
C ILE A 10 6.68 -33.28 -15.44
N ASN A 11 7.92 -33.59 -15.08
CA ASN A 11 9.11 -33.15 -15.80
C ASN A 11 9.08 -33.58 -17.29
N LEU A 12 8.75 -34.85 -17.58
CA LEU A 12 8.65 -35.35 -18.95
C LEU A 12 7.51 -34.68 -19.75
N THR A 13 6.35 -34.47 -19.12
CA THR A 13 5.22 -33.78 -19.76
C THR A 13 5.55 -32.32 -20.05
N THR A 14 6.16 -31.61 -19.09
CA THR A 14 6.59 -30.22 -19.26
C THR A 14 7.63 -30.08 -20.37
N ARG A 15 8.59 -31.01 -20.44
CA ARG A 15 9.56 -31.05 -21.55
C ARG A 15 8.88 -31.23 -22.90
N ALA A 16 7.95 -32.18 -23.01
CA ALA A 16 7.23 -32.41 -24.26
C ALA A 16 6.36 -31.21 -24.68
N PHE A 17 5.82 -30.47 -23.71
CA PHE A 17 5.02 -29.28 -23.95
C PHE A 17 5.84 -28.06 -24.41
N ALA A 18 7.02 -27.86 -23.83
CA ALA A 18 7.89 -26.70 -24.10
C ALA A 18 8.86 -26.91 -25.29
N ASP A 19 9.10 -28.16 -25.69
CA ASP A 19 10.02 -28.48 -26.79
C ASP A 19 9.57 -27.82 -28.11
N GLY A 20 10.52 -27.16 -28.78
CA GLY A 20 10.25 -26.37 -29.99
C GLY A 20 9.47 -25.06 -29.79
N ARG A 21 9.07 -24.70 -28.56
CA ARG A 21 8.25 -23.50 -28.25
C ARG A 21 8.94 -22.46 -27.36
N LEU A 22 10.25 -22.58 -27.13
CA LEU A 22 11.00 -21.63 -26.29
C LEU A 22 11.10 -20.21 -26.86
N GLU A 23 10.82 -20.02 -28.14
CA GLU A 23 10.72 -18.70 -28.80
C GLU A 23 9.27 -18.17 -28.86
N ASP A 24 8.34 -18.80 -28.12
CA ASP A 24 6.95 -18.36 -27.99
C ASP A 24 6.78 -17.46 -26.74
N THR A 25 6.16 -16.30 -26.90
CA THR A 25 5.88 -15.39 -25.78
C THR A 25 4.91 -16.00 -24.79
N ALA A 26 3.98 -16.86 -25.24
CA ALA A 26 3.01 -17.50 -24.36
C ALA A 26 3.67 -18.48 -23.37
N ILE A 27 4.76 -19.15 -23.78
CA ILE A 27 5.51 -20.05 -22.89
C ILE A 27 6.29 -19.26 -21.84
N LEU A 28 6.86 -18.11 -22.23
CA LEU A 28 7.51 -17.19 -21.29
C LEU A 28 6.51 -16.62 -20.27
N GLU A 29 5.33 -16.18 -20.72
CA GLU A 29 4.27 -15.70 -19.81
C GLU A 29 3.83 -16.79 -18.83
N TRP A 30 3.63 -18.02 -19.31
CA TRP A 30 3.31 -19.17 -18.45
C TRP A 30 4.43 -19.49 -17.45
N ALA A 31 5.70 -19.45 -17.88
CA ALA A 31 6.84 -19.72 -17.00
C ALA A 31 7.00 -18.68 -15.87
N ILE A 32 6.62 -17.41 -16.11
CA ILE A 32 6.62 -16.36 -15.09
C ILE A 32 5.58 -16.63 -14.00
N GLU A 33 4.45 -17.26 -14.34
CA GLU A 33 3.35 -17.57 -13.42
C GLU A 33 3.61 -18.81 -12.55
N LEU A 34 4.69 -19.56 -12.79
CA LEU A 34 5.03 -20.76 -12.02
C LEU A 34 5.37 -20.41 -10.56
N LYS A 35 4.74 -21.10 -9.61
CA LYS A 35 4.93 -20.91 -8.17
C LYS A 35 6.20 -21.61 -7.64
N PRO A 36 6.75 -21.20 -6.47
CA PRO A 36 7.97 -21.77 -5.89
C PRO A 36 7.94 -23.29 -5.62
N ASP A 37 6.75 -23.84 -5.37
CA ASP A 37 6.50 -25.26 -5.12
C ASP A 37 6.52 -26.12 -6.40
N GLN A 38 6.47 -25.52 -7.60
CA GLN A 38 6.50 -26.21 -8.89
C GLN A 38 7.94 -26.49 -9.38
N ILE A 39 8.73 -27.16 -8.52
CA ILE A 39 10.16 -27.38 -8.74
C ILE A 39 10.41 -28.24 -10.00
N ALA A 40 9.61 -29.29 -10.21
CA ALA A 40 9.79 -30.21 -11.32
C ALA A 40 9.62 -29.54 -12.69
N GLU A 41 8.66 -28.62 -12.83
CA GLU A 41 8.42 -27.81 -14.02
C GLU A 41 9.53 -26.80 -14.25
N ARG A 42 9.99 -26.12 -13.19
CA ARG A 42 11.10 -25.15 -13.25
C ARG A 42 12.41 -25.81 -13.67
N GLU A 43 12.76 -26.95 -13.07
CA GLU A 43 13.94 -27.74 -13.45
C GLU A 43 13.82 -28.26 -14.89
N ALA A 44 12.65 -28.76 -15.29
CA ALA A 44 12.40 -29.23 -16.66
C ALA A 44 12.69 -28.16 -17.71
N LEU A 45 12.24 -26.92 -17.47
CA LEU A 45 12.47 -25.78 -18.35
C LEU A 45 13.94 -25.34 -18.35
N ARG A 46 14.59 -25.31 -17.17
CA ARG A 46 16.02 -24.97 -17.06
C ARG A 46 16.88 -25.94 -17.87
N ASP A 47 16.69 -27.23 -17.68
CA ASP A 47 17.41 -28.26 -18.43
C ASP A 47 17.14 -28.18 -19.94
N LEU A 48 15.89 -27.89 -20.33
CA LEU A 48 15.51 -27.84 -21.73
C LEU A 48 16.10 -26.62 -22.45
N VAL A 49 16.26 -25.47 -21.77
CA VAL A 49 16.98 -24.31 -22.30
C VAL A 49 18.49 -24.56 -22.35
N GLU A 50 19.07 -25.21 -21.35
CA GLU A 50 20.53 -25.43 -21.24
C GLU A 50 21.04 -26.50 -22.23
N TYR A 51 20.31 -27.60 -22.40
CA TYR A 51 20.76 -28.77 -23.18
C TYR A 51 20.13 -28.88 -24.57
N GLN A 52 19.55 -27.81 -25.10
CA GLN A 52 18.94 -27.84 -26.44
C GLN A 52 19.99 -27.86 -27.57
N PRO A 53 19.80 -28.67 -28.63
CA PRO A 53 20.75 -28.77 -29.74
C PRO A 53 20.82 -27.51 -30.62
N LYS A 54 19.80 -26.64 -30.58
CA LYS A 54 19.82 -25.32 -31.21
C LYS A 54 19.68 -24.26 -30.14
N PRO A 55 20.62 -23.29 -30.02
CA PRO A 55 20.52 -22.25 -29.02
C PRO A 55 19.33 -21.33 -29.32
N VAL A 56 18.59 -20.97 -28.28
CA VAL A 56 17.53 -19.96 -28.34
C VAL A 56 18.12 -18.62 -28.76
N ARG A 57 17.45 -17.91 -29.67
CA ARG A 57 17.93 -16.62 -30.18
C ARG A 57 17.69 -15.48 -29.19
N ASP A 58 18.53 -14.45 -29.25
CA ASP A 58 18.23 -13.18 -28.59
C ASP A 58 17.05 -12.48 -29.28
N PRO A 59 16.11 -11.86 -28.52
CA PRO A 59 16.15 -11.55 -27.09
C PRO A 59 15.55 -12.64 -26.15
N TYR A 60 15.13 -13.80 -26.66
CA TYR A 60 14.48 -14.85 -25.87
C TYR A 60 15.44 -15.56 -24.92
N SER A 61 16.69 -15.78 -25.32
CA SER A 61 17.73 -16.35 -24.44
C SER A 61 17.95 -15.49 -23.19
N LEU A 62 18.03 -14.16 -23.37
CA LEU A 62 18.09 -13.20 -22.26
C LEU A 62 16.83 -13.23 -21.40
N ALA A 63 15.64 -13.34 -22.01
CA ALA A 63 14.38 -13.44 -21.28
C ALA A 63 14.33 -14.72 -20.40
N TRP A 64 14.77 -15.87 -20.92
CA TRP A 64 14.85 -17.11 -20.13
C TRP A 64 15.83 -17.00 -18.96
N ARG A 65 17.00 -16.39 -19.18
CA ARG A 65 17.95 -16.09 -18.08
C ARG A 65 17.30 -15.24 -17.01
N CYS A 66 16.56 -14.20 -17.41
CA CYS A 66 15.79 -13.38 -16.46
C CYS A 66 14.79 -14.24 -15.67
N VAL A 67 14.00 -15.09 -16.32
CA VAL A 67 13.04 -15.97 -15.62
C VAL A 67 13.74 -16.87 -14.60
N PHE A 68 14.91 -17.43 -14.94
CA PHE A 68 15.66 -18.28 -14.01
C PHE A 68 16.18 -17.52 -12.80
N GLU A 69 16.72 -16.31 -13.00
CA GLU A 69 17.14 -15.42 -11.90
C GLU A 69 15.94 -14.99 -11.03
N TYR A 70 14.79 -14.74 -11.64
CA TYR A 70 13.55 -14.40 -10.92
C TYR A 70 13.06 -15.54 -10.03
N TRP A 71 13.23 -16.80 -10.44
CA TRP A 71 12.85 -17.95 -9.61
C TRP A 71 13.77 -18.17 -8.41
N GLU A 72 15.00 -17.65 -8.43
CA GLU A 72 15.99 -17.73 -7.33
C GLU A 72 15.86 -16.58 -6.32
N ARG A 73 14.85 -15.71 -6.50
CA ARG A 73 14.56 -14.65 -5.54
C ARG A 73 14.24 -15.22 -4.15
N PRO A 74 14.62 -14.51 -3.07
CA PRO A 74 14.32 -14.96 -1.72
C PRO A 74 12.80 -14.76 -1.47
N ASP A 75 12.17 -15.70 -0.77
CA ASP A 75 10.76 -15.60 -0.39
C ASP A 75 10.64 -14.80 0.92
N VAL A 76 10.79 -13.48 0.78
CA VAL A 76 10.97 -12.56 1.91
C VAL A 76 9.65 -11.94 2.32
N GLU A 77 9.09 -12.39 3.45
CA GLU A 77 8.05 -11.65 4.15
C GLU A 77 8.67 -10.65 5.13
N THR A 78 8.56 -9.37 4.77
CA THR A 78 9.18 -8.21 5.43
C THR A 78 9.03 -8.17 6.95
N HIS A 79 7.85 -8.49 7.49
CA HIS A 79 7.60 -8.40 8.93
C HIS A 79 8.23 -9.56 9.70
N ARG A 80 8.26 -10.74 9.08
CA ARG A 80 8.74 -11.96 9.70
C ARG A 80 10.26 -12.00 9.82
N GLU A 81 10.97 -11.59 8.78
CA GLU A 81 12.44 -11.52 8.82
C GLU A 81 12.95 -10.47 9.80
N LYS A 82 12.27 -9.32 9.91
CA LYS A 82 12.58 -8.32 10.95
C LYS A 82 12.48 -8.90 12.35
N TYR A 83 11.46 -9.71 12.61
CA TYR A 83 11.31 -10.42 13.88
C TYR A 83 12.40 -11.49 14.08
N GLU A 84 12.66 -12.32 13.07
CA GLU A 84 13.70 -13.36 13.12
C GLU A 84 15.10 -12.76 13.35
N ILE A 85 15.46 -11.68 12.65
CA ILE A 85 16.72 -10.96 12.83
C ILE A 85 16.84 -10.44 14.27
N ARG A 86 15.79 -9.76 14.79
CA ARG A 86 15.77 -9.29 16.19
C ARG A 86 15.89 -10.44 17.19
N ARG A 87 15.23 -11.57 16.92
CA ARG A 87 15.29 -12.77 17.76
C ARG A 87 16.70 -13.36 17.77
N GLN A 88 17.36 -13.50 16.62
CA GLN A 88 18.71 -14.07 16.54
C GLN A 88 19.74 -13.14 17.23
N LEU A 89 19.61 -11.83 17.05
CA LEU A 89 20.46 -10.83 17.70
C LEU A 89 20.30 -10.83 19.24
N LYS A 90 19.07 -10.93 19.76
CA LYS A 90 18.82 -11.02 21.21
C LYS A 90 19.15 -12.40 21.79
N GLY A 91 19.01 -13.47 21.00
CA GLY A 91 19.12 -14.87 21.43
C GLY A 91 20.52 -15.49 21.36
N GLY A 92 21.53 -14.76 20.87
CA GLY A 92 22.89 -15.28 20.70
C GLY A 92 23.00 -16.28 19.54
N GLY A 93 22.21 -16.07 18.48
CA GLY A 93 22.22 -16.89 17.26
C GLY A 93 23.58 -16.91 16.55
N SER A 94 23.75 -17.84 15.62
CA SER A 94 24.97 -17.91 14.80
C SER A 94 25.17 -16.59 14.04
N PRO A 95 26.34 -15.93 14.17
CA PRO A 95 26.64 -14.69 13.44
C PRO A 95 26.42 -14.82 11.92
N ARG A 96 26.73 -15.99 11.36
CA ARG A 96 26.58 -16.27 9.92
C ARG A 96 25.12 -16.35 9.46
N GLU A 97 24.26 -16.97 10.25
CA GLU A 97 22.83 -17.04 9.93
C GLU A 97 22.19 -15.67 10.01
N THR A 98 22.57 -14.89 11.02
CA THR A 98 22.11 -13.51 11.19
C THR A 98 22.53 -12.64 10.00
N ILE A 99 23.78 -12.74 9.55
CA ILE A 99 24.26 -12.03 8.35
C ILE A 99 23.46 -12.45 7.12
N ARG A 100 23.23 -13.76 6.92
CA ARG A 100 22.45 -14.27 5.78
C ARG A 100 21.04 -13.69 5.78
N LEU A 101 20.33 -13.71 6.92
CA LEU A 101 18.98 -13.15 7.05
C LEU A 101 18.95 -11.65 6.76
N ILE A 102 19.91 -10.89 7.30
CA ILE A 102 20.00 -9.44 7.04
C ILE A 102 20.23 -9.17 5.55
N VAL A 103 21.12 -9.94 4.90
CA VAL A 103 21.43 -9.77 3.48
C VAL A 103 20.23 -10.16 2.61
N ASP A 104 19.57 -11.28 2.89
CA ASP A 104 18.40 -11.75 2.12
C ASP A 104 17.24 -10.75 2.21
N ALA A 105 17.06 -10.09 3.35
CA ALA A 105 16.04 -9.06 3.55
C ALA A 105 16.23 -7.82 2.66
N VAL A 106 17.46 -7.45 2.32
CA VAL A 106 17.78 -6.19 1.62
C VAL A 106 18.42 -6.37 0.24
N ARG A 107 18.76 -7.60 -0.15
CA ARG A 107 19.47 -7.86 -1.41
C ARG A 107 18.61 -7.41 -2.60
N PRO A 108 19.20 -6.75 -3.62
CA PRO A 108 18.48 -6.50 -4.86
C PRO A 108 18.24 -7.81 -5.61
N TRP A 109 17.03 -8.01 -6.13
CA TRP A 109 16.68 -9.13 -6.99
C TRP A 109 15.93 -8.66 -8.23
N LEU A 110 15.88 -9.54 -9.22
CA LEU A 110 15.15 -9.30 -10.45
C LEU A 110 13.65 -9.48 -10.23
N GLN A 111 12.83 -8.52 -10.64
CA GLN A 111 11.37 -8.58 -10.68
C GLN A 111 10.91 -8.58 -12.14
N ILE A 112 10.07 -9.56 -12.49
CA ILE A 112 9.57 -9.72 -13.86
C ILE A 112 8.05 -9.64 -13.85
N ASP A 113 7.51 -8.82 -14.75
CA ASP A 113 6.10 -8.76 -15.09
C ASP A 113 5.86 -9.10 -16.57
N THR A 114 4.61 -9.44 -16.89
CA THR A 114 4.21 -9.69 -18.27
C THR A 114 4.24 -8.42 -19.12
N SER A 115 4.52 -8.59 -20.42
CA SER A 115 4.48 -7.50 -21.40
C SER A 115 3.13 -6.75 -21.45
N LYS A 116 2.04 -7.36 -20.97
CA LYS A 116 0.70 -6.75 -20.86
C LYS A 116 0.72 -5.50 -19.97
N ARG A 117 1.42 -5.55 -18.83
CA ARG A 117 1.51 -4.43 -17.89
C ARG A 117 2.21 -3.22 -18.50
N LEU A 118 3.34 -3.45 -19.18
CA LEU A 118 4.05 -2.38 -19.88
C LEU A 118 3.19 -1.78 -21.00
N ARG A 119 2.45 -2.60 -21.77
CA ARG A 119 1.53 -2.12 -22.82
C ARG A 119 0.42 -1.24 -22.27
N ALA A 120 -0.13 -1.60 -21.11
CA ALA A 120 -1.13 -0.77 -20.43
C ALA A 120 -0.55 0.58 -20.00
N LEU A 121 0.72 0.61 -19.57
CA LEU A 121 1.38 1.84 -19.10
C LEU A 121 1.94 2.72 -20.22
N SER A 122 2.49 2.13 -21.30
CA SER A 122 3.19 2.85 -22.37
C SER A 122 2.35 3.11 -23.62
N GLY A 123 1.29 2.32 -23.84
CA GLY A 123 0.49 2.36 -25.07
C GLY A 123 1.20 1.83 -26.32
N GLU A 124 2.41 1.27 -26.22
CA GLU A 124 3.15 0.73 -27.37
C GLU A 124 2.57 -0.64 -27.82
N ALA A 125 2.33 -0.81 -29.13
CA ALA A 125 1.90 -2.10 -29.69
C ALA A 125 3.05 -3.10 -29.81
N GLN A 126 2.77 -4.40 -29.65
CA GLN A 126 3.79 -5.46 -29.76
C GLN A 126 4.28 -5.59 -31.22
N PRO A 127 5.58 -5.45 -31.49
CA PRO A 127 6.10 -5.60 -32.84
C PRO A 127 6.01 -7.07 -33.27
N ALA A 128 5.68 -7.31 -34.55
CA ALA A 128 5.59 -8.65 -35.12
C ALA A 128 6.91 -9.47 -35.05
N ARG A 129 8.05 -8.81 -34.80
CA ARG A 129 9.33 -9.44 -34.52
C ARG A 129 9.98 -8.75 -33.31
N PRO A 130 9.99 -9.38 -32.13
CA PRO A 130 10.59 -8.77 -30.93
C PRO A 130 12.11 -8.70 -31.08
N ARG A 131 12.67 -7.48 -31.03
CA ARG A 131 14.13 -7.22 -31.09
C ARG A 131 14.79 -6.86 -29.76
N HIS A 132 13.99 -6.52 -28.74
CA HIS A 132 14.47 -6.05 -27.44
C HIS A 132 13.75 -6.82 -26.34
N LEU A 133 14.39 -6.95 -25.17
CA LEU A 133 13.84 -7.63 -24.00
C LEU A 133 12.48 -7.06 -23.60
N LYS A 134 12.32 -5.72 -23.64
CA LYS A 134 11.08 -5.01 -23.32
C LYS A 134 9.86 -5.41 -24.16
N HIS A 135 10.05 -6.06 -25.31
CA HIS A 135 8.96 -6.57 -26.14
C HIS A 135 8.43 -7.94 -25.68
N LEU A 136 9.20 -8.66 -24.86
CA LEU A 136 8.87 -9.99 -24.35
C LEU A 136 8.40 -9.91 -22.89
N ILE A 137 9.20 -9.25 -22.04
CA ILE A 137 8.97 -9.16 -20.60
C ILE A 137 9.29 -7.74 -20.10
N TYR A 138 8.66 -7.34 -19.00
CA TYR A 138 9.09 -6.17 -18.24
C TYR A 138 9.95 -6.63 -17.09
N ALA A 139 11.24 -6.27 -17.10
CA ALA A 139 12.20 -6.63 -16.08
C ALA A 139 12.66 -5.37 -15.35
N SER A 140 12.67 -5.42 -14.02
CA SER A 140 13.11 -4.34 -13.13
C SER A 140 13.86 -4.92 -11.94
N ILE A 141 14.60 -4.09 -11.21
CA ILE A 141 15.25 -4.51 -9.96
C ILE A 141 14.38 -4.03 -8.79
N SER A 142 13.99 -4.97 -7.93
CA SER A 142 13.30 -4.72 -6.67
C SER A 142 14.12 -5.33 -5.52
N SER A 143 13.65 -5.20 -4.29
CA SER A 143 14.29 -5.73 -3.09
C SER A 143 13.25 -5.89 -2.00
N GLY A 144 13.64 -6.51 -0.88
CA GLY A 144 12.81 -6.54 0.30
C GLY A 144 12.68 -5.15 0.92
N SER A 145 11.84 -5.05 1.94
CA SER A 145 11.69 -3.79 2.65
C SER A 145 12.99 -3.35 3.30
N ARG A 146 13.08 -2.04 3.53
CA ARG A 146 14.21 -1.45 4.22
C ARG A 146 14.30 -1.91 5.68
N LEU A 147 15.51 -2.29 6.08
CA LEU A 147 15.94 -2.43 7.47
C LEU A 147 16.56 -1.11 7.94
N MET A 148 16.08 -0.57 9.06
CA MET A 148 16.72 0.56 9.73
C MET A 148 17.90 0.08 10.57
N PRO A 149 18.94 0.91 10.82
CA PRO A 149 20.04 0.55 11.72
C PRO A 149 19.57 0.13 13.13
N ALA A 150 18.44 0.67 13.58
CA ALA A 150 17.79 0.28 14.83
C ALA A 150 17.22 -1.15 14.80
N ASP A 151 16.72 -1.62 13.65
CA ASP A 151 16.10 -2.96 13.52
C ASP A 151 17.12 -4.08 13.73
N ILE A 152 18.37 -3.84 13.35
CA ILE A 152 19.48 -4.79 13.49
C ILE A 152 20.37 -4.49 14.72
N GLY A 153 19.94 -3.56 15.59
CA GLY A 153 20.72 -3.17 16.77
C GLY A 153 22.13 -2.66 16.46
N LEU A 154 22.33 -2.03 15.28
CA LEU A 154 23.66 -1.72 14.75
C LEU A 154 24.51 -0.87 15.71
N GLN A 155 23.88 0.09 16.38
CA GLN A 155 24.56 1.01 17.30
C GLN A 155 25.01 0.33 18.60
N ALA A 156 24.32 -0.74 19.03
CA ALA A 156 24.69 -1.50 20.22
C ALA A 156 25.74 -2.59 19.92
N ASN A 157 26.01 -2.89 18.64
CA ASN A 157 26.95 -3.92 18.25
C ASN A 157 28.39 -3.39 18.29
N GLU A 158 29.26 -4.09 19.01
CA GLU A 158 30.69 -3.82 19.15
C GLU A 158 31.57 -4.91 18.51
N ASP A 159 30.98 -5.96 17.93
CA ASP A 159 31.73 -7.03 17.27
C ASP A 159 32.24 -6.59 15.89
N ARG A 160 33.52 -6.21 15.88
CA ARG A 160 34.26 -5.78 14.68
C ARG A 160 34.30 -6.83 13.58
N ASN A 161 34.38 -8.13 13.90
CA ASN A 161 34.45 -9.17 12.87
C ASN A 161 33.08 -9.39 12.21
N PHE A 162 32.02 -9.39 13.02
CA PHE A 162 30.64 -9.45 12.52
C PHE A 162 30.34 -8.28 11.58
N LEU A 163 30.67 -7.05 11.97
CA LEU A 163 30.43 -5.86 11.15
C LEU A 163 31.20 -5.89 9.82
N PHE A 164 32.44 -6.38 9.83
CA PHE A 164 33.25 -6.52 8.62
C PHE A 164 32.70 -7.60 7.68
N GLU A 165 32.27 -8.75 8.21
CA GLU A 165 31.66 -9.84 7.44
C GLU A 165 30.31 -9.40 6.85
N LEU A 166 29.48 -8.70 7.64
CA LEU A 166 28.22 -8.13 7.18
C LEU A 166 28.41 -7.10 6.06
N ALA A 167 29.36 -6.17 6.21
CA ALA A 167 29.66 -5.19 5.17
C ALA A 167 30.13 -5.87 3.87
N THR A 168 30.95 -6.91 3.97
CA THR A 168 31.44 -7.67 2.82
C THR A 168 30.31 -8.41 2.12
N ALA A 169 29.42 -9.04 2.88
CA ALA A 169 28.26 -9.76 2.35
C ALA A 169 27.25 -8.82 1.68
N LEU A 170 26.98 -7.65 2.27
CA LEU A 170 26.15 -6.61 1.66
C LEU A 170 26.76 -6.05 0.37
N ASN A 171 28.09 -5.85 0.33
CA ASN A 171 28.79 -5.42 -0.87
C ASN A 171 28.66 -6.47 -2.00
N ALA A 172 28.81 -7.76 -1.68
CA ALA A 172 28.62 -8.83 -2.64
C ALA A 172 27.18 -8.88 -3.19
N ALA A 173 26.18 -8.73 -2.33
CA ALA A 173 24.77 -8.68 -2.73
C ALA A 173 24.47 -7.45 -3.61
N LEU A 174 25.02 -6.28 -3.27
CA LEU A 174 24.87 -5.07 -4.08
C LEU A 174 25.52 -5.22 -5.45
N LEU A 175 26.74 -5.76 -5.52
CA LEU A 175 27.43 -6.03 -6.79
C LEU A 175 26.65 -7.03 -7.66
N ALA A 176 26.10 -8.09 -7.07
CA ALA A 176 25.24 -9.04 -7.79
C ALA A 176 24.01 -8.32 -8.38
N GLY A 177 23.35 -7.47 -7.60
CA GLY A 177 22.25 -6.63 -8.07
C GLY A 177 22.66 -5.70 -9.22
N LEU A 178 23.83 -5.05 -9.14
CA LEU A 178 24.31 -4.13 -10.17
C LEU A 178 24.56 -4.87 -11.49
N ASN A 179 25.12 -6.08 -11.41
CA ASN A 179 25.27 -6.97 -12.56
C ASN A 179 23.91 -7.39 -13.16
N LEU A 180 22.89 -7.67 -12.33
CA LEU A 180 21.53 -7.92 -12.80
C LEU A 180 20.95 -6.70 -13.51
N GLY A 181 21.11 -5.50 -12.94
CA GLY A 181 20.69 -4.23 -13.55
C GLY A 181 21.38 -3.98 -14.89
N HIS A 182 22.66 -4.32 -15.01
CA HIS A 182 23.40 -4.26 -16.27
C HIS A 182 22.89 -5.28 -17.30
N MET A 183 22.66 -6.52 -16.88
CA MET A 183 22.15 -7.60 -17.72
C MET A 183 20.82 -7.22 -18.41
N ILE A 184 19.90 -6.57 -17.69
CA ILE A 184 18.61 -6.15 -18.24
C ILE A 184 18.66 -4.79 -18.96
N GLY A 185 19.82 -4.13 -19.01
CA GLY A 185 20.01 -2.82 -19.63
C GLY A 185 19.45 -1.64 -18.84
N SER A 186 19.08 -1.85 -17.56
CA SER A 186 18.70 -0.76 -16.64
C SER A 186 19.91 0.05 -16.16
N ILE A 187 21.11 -0.54 -16.25
CA ILE A 187 22.38 0.11 -16.02
C ILE A 187 23.25 -0.04 -17.27
N SER A 188 23.56 1.09 -17.90
CA SER A 188 24.32 1.21 -19.13
C SER A 188 25.10 2.52 -19.12
N LYS A 189 25.91 2.75 -20.14
CA LYS A 189 26.70 3.98 -20.25
C LYS A 189 25.84 5.26 -20.31
N ASP A 190 24.65 5.17 -20.91
CA ASP A 190 23.78 6.33 -21.13
C ASP A 190 22.68 6.48 -20.07
N MET A 191 22.37 5.39 -19.36
CA MET A 191 21.29 5.31 -18.38
C MET A 191 21.71 4.43 -17.21
N ASP A 192 21.66 4.99 -16.00
CA ASP A 192 21.93 4.28 -14.77
C ASP A 192 20.78 4.54 -13.79
N VAL A 193 19.96 3.52 -13.56
CA VAL A 193 18.77 3.61 -12.71
C VAL A 193 19.09 3.96 -11.26
N THR A 194 20.31 3.66 -10.79
CA THR A 194 20.73 3.92 -9.41
C THR A 194 20.77 5.42 -9.08
N ASN A 195 20.93 6.29 -10.10
CA ASN A 195 20.93 7.73 -9.92
C ASN A 195 19.56 8.31 -9.53
N TRP A 196 18.47 7.59 -9.81
CA TRP A 196 17.11 8.02 -9.46
C TRP A 196 16.48 7.16 -8.38
N GLN A 197 16.80 5.85 -8.34
CA GLN A 197 16.30 4.96 -7.28
C GLN A 197 16.95 5.22 -5.92
N ILE A 198 18.15 5.79 -5.90
CA ILE A 198 18.87 6.14 -4.68
C ILE A 198 19.00 7.65 -4.61
N HIS A 199 18.13 8.29 -3.85
CA HIS A 199 18.20 9.73 -3.62
C HIS A 199 19.41 10.09 -2.76
N ARG A 200 19.75 9.29 -1.74
CA ARG A 200 20.96 9.46 -0.92
C ARG A 200 21.65 8.12 -0.69
N ALA A 201 22.98 8.08 -0.73
CA ALA A 201 23.74 6.85 -0.52
C ALA A 201 23.76 6.37 0.95
N TYR A 202 23.33 7.22 1.89
CA TYR A 202 23.35 6.97 3.34
C TYR A 202 22.04 7.39 4.01
N PHE A 203 21.87 7.02 5.29
CA PHE A 203 20.71 7.42 6.10
C PHE A 203 20.83 8.91 6.49
N VAL A 204 19.92 9.74 6.02
CA VAL A 204 19.92 11.17 6.32
C VAL A 204 19.50 11.40 7.79
N PRO A 205 20.21 12.24 8.56
CA PRO A 205 19.80 12.59 9.92
C PRO A 205 18.43 13.29 9.96
N PRO A 206 17.59 13.05 11.00
CA PRO A 206 16.27 13.67 11.10
C PRO A 206 16.26 15.20 11.04
N GLU A 207 17.33 15.85 11.47
CA GLU A 207 17.46 17.32 11.46
C GLU A 207 17.55 17.91 10.04
N GLN A 208 17.87 17.07 9.05
CA GLN A 208 17.94 17.47 7.64
C GLN A 208 16.68 17.07 6.84
N TYR A 209 15.65 16.56 7.51
CA TYR A 209 14.40 16.25 6.83
C TYR A 209 13.67 17.54 6.44
N PRO A 210 13.19 17.63 5.19
CA PRO A 210 12.36 18.75 4.78
C PRO A 210 11.01 18.69 5.51
N ASP A 211 10.36 19.84 5.67
CA ASP A 211 9.03 19.94 6.32
C ASP A 211 8.01 18.99 5.69
N GLY A 212 7.31 18.21 6.53
CA GLY A 212 6.33 17.20 6.11
C GLY A 212 6.95 16.00 5.36
N GLY A 213 8.28 15.93 5.28
CA GLY A 213 9.04 14.83 4.71
C GLY A 213 9.60 13.88 5.76
N GLY A 214 10.32 12.87 5.28
CA GLY A 214 11.11 11.99 6.12
C GLY A 214 12.37 11.58 5.37
N GLU A 215 12.84 10.37 5.64
CA GLU A 215 13.99 9.81 4.93
C GLU A 215 13.72 9.79 3.41
N PRO A 216 14.59 10.40 2.55
CA PRO A 216 14.31 10.57 1.11
C PRO A 216 14.01 9.27 0.34
N ASP A 217 14.55 8.15 0.79
CA ASP A 217 14.37 6.81 0.21
C ASP A 217 13.53 5.90 1.13
N ARG A 218 12.62 6.47 1.95
CA ARG A 218 11.74 5.69 2.84
C ARG A 218 10.84 4.68 2.12
N HIS A 219 10.52 4.95 0.85
CA HIS A 219 9.67 4.12 -0.01
C HIS A 219 10.42 3.56 -1.23
N SER A 220 11.75 3.70 -1.26
CA SER A 220 12.56 3.19 -2.37
C SER A 220 12.89 1.71 -2.16
N GLU A 221 12.71 0.92 -3.20
CA GLU A 221 13.12 -0.49 -3.28
C GLU A 221 14.33 -0.67 -4.21
N GLY A 222 14.77 -1.91 -4.44
CA GLY A 222 15.84 -2.26 -5.35
C GLY A 222 17.21 -2.05 -4.72
N PHE A 223 17.96 -1.08 -5.21
CA PHE A 223 19.33 -0.84 -4.75
C PHE A 223 19.43 -0.06 -3.44
N ALA A 224 18.39 0.71 -3.07
CA ALA A 224 18.46 1.63 -1.94
C ALA A 224 18.64 0.92 -0.57
N PRO A 225 17.89 -0.16 -0.23
CA PRO A 225 18.03 -0.81 1.08
C PRO A 225 19.43 -1.37 1.36
N SER A 226 19.99 -2.15 0.43
CA SER A 226 21.33 -2.72 0.55
C SER A 226 22.42 -1.66 0.58
N THR A 227 22.34 -0.65 -0.29
CA THR A 227 23.30 0.47 -0.34
C THR A 227 23.37 1.21 1.00
N LYS A 228 22.21 1.63 1.52
CA LYS A 228 22.16 2.41 2.77
C LYS A 228 22.59 1.59 3.96
N LEU A 229 22.17 0.33 4.04
CA LEU A 229 22.57 -0.55 5.14
C LEU A 229 24.07 -0.83 5.11
N MET A 230 24.65 -1.12 3.95
CA MET A 230 26.09 -1.30 3.80
C MET A 230 26.85 -0.05 4.26
N PHE A 231 26.40 1.14 3.87
CA PHE A 231 27.03 2.39 4.30
C PHE A 231 26.95 2.58 5.82
N ALA A 232 25.79 2.33 6.43
CA ALA A 232 25.62 2.43 7.88
C ALA A 232 26.52 1.44 8.65
N VAL A 233 26.64 0.20 8.16
CA VAL A 233 27.52 -0.81 8.75
C VAL A 233 28.99 -0.40 8.62
N MET A 234 29.40 0.14 7.46
CA MET A 234 30.75 0.67 7.26
C MET A 234 31.03 1.86 8.20
N GLU A 235 30.09 2.79 8.35
CA GLU A 235 30.22 3.94 9.25
C GLU A 235 30.37 3.49 10.71
N ARG A 236 29.54 2.53 11.16
CA ARG A 236 29.69 1.92 12.49
C ARG A 236 31.04 1.24 12.66
N LEU A 237 31.48 0.45 11.66
CA LEU A 237 32.80 -0.18 11.67
C LEU A 237 33.93 0.85 11.75
N SER A 238 33.81 2.00 11.08
CA SER A 238 34.82 3.07 11.11
C SER A 238 35.03 3.67 12.50
N SER A 239 33.98 3.68 13.33
CA SER A 239 34.07 4.14 14.72
C SER A 239 34.83 3.16 15.64
N LEU A 240 34.97 1.89 15.23
CA LEU A 240 35.64 0.84 16.00
C LEU A 240 37.04 0.51 15.43
N ASP A 241 37.16 0.38 14.10
CA ASP A 241 38.39 0.05 13.38
C ASP A 241 38.43 0.74 12.00
N LEU A 242 39.14 1.86 11.94
CA LEU A 242 39.36 2.64 10.71
C LEU A 242 40.03 1.83 9.60
N GLN A 243 40.95 0.91 9.91
CA GLN A 243 41.64 0.11 8.87
C GLN A 243 40.72 -0.95 8.28
N ALA A 244 39.83 -1.55 9.08
CA ALA A 244 38.81 -2.45 8.56
C ALA A 244 37.80 -1.71 7.67
N ALA A 245 37.36 -0.52 8.06
CA ALA A 245 36.48 0.31 7.24
C ALA A 245 37.13 0.72 5.91
N ARG A 246 38.42 1.12 5.91
CA ARG A 246 39.17 1.42 4.68
C ARG A 246 39.20 0.23 3.71
N ARG A 247 39.44 -1.00 4.22
CA ARG A 247 39.40 -2.21 3.39
C ARG A 247 38.03 -2.47 2.74
N VAL A 248 36.93 -2.09 3.39
CA VAL A 248 35.60 -2.18 2.78
C VAL A 248 35.47 -1.17 1.63
N ILE A 249 35.93 0.06 1.84
CA ILE A 249 35.91 1.14 0.83
C ILE A 249 36.78 0.79 -0.38
N ASP A 250 37.96 0.21 -0.15
CA ASP A 250 38.91 -0.16 -1.22
C ASP A 250 38.35 -1.25 -2.15
N ASN A 251 37.36 -2.04 -1.68
CA ASN A 251 36.68 -3.07 -2.47
C ASN A 251 35.54 -2.53 -3.35
N TRP A 252 35.24 -1.24 -3.29
CA TRP A 252 34.21 -0.63 -4.14
C TRP A 252 34.77 -0.31 -5.53
N ASP A 253 34.20 -0.93 -6.56
CA ASP A 253 34.61 -0.74 -7.96
C ASP A 253 34.11 0.60 -8.52
N ARG A 254 34.90 1.66 -8.26
CA ARG A 254 34.63 3.04 -8.69
C ARG A 254 34.71 3.24 -10.21
N GLU A 255 35.43 2.37 -10.93
CA GLU A 255 35.57 2.47 -12.38
C GLU A 255 34.40 1.80 -13.10
N GLY A 256 33.88 0.71 -12.54
CA GLY A 256 32.75 -0.02 -13.10
C GLY A 256 31.39 0.62 -12.86
N TRP A 257 31.17 1.27 -11.70
CA TRP A 257 29.81 1.64 -11.27
C TRP A 257 29.70 3.04 -10.65
N THR A 258 28.75 3.84 -11.16
CA THR A 258 28.46 5.19 -10.64
C THR A 258 28.05 5.17 -9.17
N LEU A 259 27.27 4.16 -8.76
CA LEU A 259 26.82 4.02 -7.38
C LEU A 259 27.99 3.87 -6.40
N TYR A 260 29.03 3.10 -6.76
CA TYR A 260 30.23 2.99 -5.92
C TYR A 260 31.02 4.30 -5.86
N ARG A 261 31.04 5.10 -6.93
CA ARG A 261 31.60 6.47 -6.86
C ARG A 261 30.83 7.34 -5.87
N ARG A 262 29.49 7.26 -5.86
CA ARG A 262 28.62 7.98 -4.90
C ARG A 262 28.84 7.53 -3.46
N LEU A 263 28.90 6.21 -3.22
CA LEU A 263 29.21 5.62 -1.91
C LEU A 263 30.60 6.06 -1.40
N TRP A 264 31.61 6.01 -2.27
CA TRP A 264 32.94 6.50 -1.96
C TRP A 264 32.92 7.99 -1.58
N ALA A 265 32.21 8.83 -2.35
CA ALA A 265 32.09 10.25 -2.04
C ALA A 265 31.38 10.51 -0.70
N ALA A 266 30.36 9.71 -0.37
CA ALA A 266 29.72 9.77 0.94
C ALA A 266 30.67 9.38 2.08
N ALA A 267 31.55 8.39 1.88
CA ALA A 267 32.54 7.98 2.89
C ALA A 267 33.68 9.02 3.03
N ALA A 268 34.08 9.62 1.92
CA ALA A 268 35.14 10.64 1.86
C ALA A 268 34.78 11.96 2.55
N ARG A 269 33.52 12.14 2.99
CA ARG A 269 33.14 13.24 3.89
C ARG A 269 33.88 13.17 5.23
N ASN A 270 34.22 11.96 5.69
CA ASN A 270 35.00 11.78 6.90
C ASN A 270 36.51 11.89 6.61
N PRO A 271 37.21 12.91 7.15
CA PRO A 271 38.64 13.10 6.92
C PRO A 271 39.51 11.98 7.51
N ALA A 272 39.02 11.19 8.46
CA ALA A 272 39.76 10.05 8.99
C ALA A 272 39.81 8.86 8.02
N LEU A 273 38.85 8.76 7.09
CA LEU A 273 38.78 7.64 6.14
C LEU A 273 39.59 7.93 4.87
N VAL A 274 39.46 9.13 4.32
CA VAL A 274 40.05 9.51 3.01
C VAL A 274 40.82 10.82 3.11
N ASP A 275 42.05 10.81 2.62
CA ASP A 275 42.97 11.95 2.63
C ASP A 275 42.55 13.04 1.63
N SER A 276 42.88 14.29 1.93
CA SER A 276 42.43 15.45 1.14
C SER A 276 42.95 15.45 -0.30
N ASP A 277 44.13 14.89 -0.56
CA ASP A 277 44.69 14.81 -1.93
C ASP A 277 43.89 13.85 -2.81
N GLU A 278 43.40 12.74 -2.26
CA GLU A 278 42.53 11.81 -2.98
C GLU A 278 41.16 12.43 -3.27
N VAL A 279 40.60 13.18 -2.31
CA VAL A 279 39.37 13.97 -2.53
C VAL A 279 39.57 15.00 -3.64
N ALA A 280 40.69 15.71 -3.65
CA ALA A 280 40.99 16.71 -4.68
C ALA A 280 41.09 16.07 -6.07
N ALA A 281 41.82 14.95 -6.20
CA ALA A 281 41.96 14.21 -7.45
C ALA A 281 40.59 13.77 -7.97
N PHE A 282 39.76 13.18 -7.11
CA PHE A 282 38.40 12.76 -7.46
C PHE A 282 37.55 13.91 -7.99
N LEU A 283 37.49 15.05 -7.28
CA LEU A 283 36.67 16.21 -7.66
C LEU A 283 37.14 16.84 -9.00
N ILE A 284 38.43 16.80 -9.28
CA ILE A 284 39.02 17.30 -10.53
C ILE A 284 38.67 16.37 -11.70
N GLU A 285 38.69 15.05 -11.48
CA GLU A 285 38.41 14.02 -12.50
C GLU A 285 36.93 13.86 -12.86
N LEU A 286 36.00 14.42 -12.07
CA LEU A 286 34.57 14.36 -12.36
C LEU A 286 34.25 14.86 -13.78
N SER A 287 33.38 14.14 -14.49
CA SER A 287 32.85 14.61 -15.77
C SER A 287 31.97 15.85 -15.58
N ASP A 288 31.73 16.63 -16.64
CA ASP A 288 30.89 17.84 -16.54
C ASP A 288 29.48 17.52 -16.02
N ARG A 289 28.91 16.36 -16.43
CA ARG A 289 27.58 15.94 -16.02
C ARG A 289 27.55 15.59 -14.52
N GLU A 290 28.54 14.83 -14.05
CA GLU A 290 28.64 14.46 -12.63
C GLU A 290 28.90 15.68 -11.73
N PHE A 291 29.69 16.64 -12.21
CA PHE A 291 30.09 17.82 -11.44
C PHE A 291 28.92 18.79 -11.18
N TRP A 292 28.03 18.97 -12.17
CA TRP A 292 26.94 19.96 -12.14
C TRP A 292 25.57 19.35 -11.76
N TRP A 293 25.36 18.04 -11.96
CA TRP A 293 24.06 17.42 -11.72
C TRP A 293 23.85 16.99 -10.27
N ALA A 294 23.79 17.98 -9.36
CA ALA A 294 23.67 17.77 -7.92
C ALA A 294 22.43 16.97 -7.49
N SER A 295 21.35 16.96 -8.28
CA SER A 295 20.16 16.15 -7.99
C SER A 295 20.38 14.65 -8.20
N ALA A 296 21.24 14.26 -9.15
CA ALA A 296 21.58 12.87 -9.46
C ALA A 296 22.81 12.38 -8.67
N HIS A 297 23.74 13.30 -8.35
CA HIS A 297 24.96 13.00 -7.60
C HIS A 297 25.13 13.96 -6.39
N PRO A 298 24.19 13.94 -5.43
CA PRO A 298 24.22 14.86 -4.29
C PRO A 298 25.49 14.70 -3.45
N GLU A 299 26.01 13.47 -3.33
CA GLU A 299 27.22 13.18 -2.57
C GLU A 299 28.46 13.92 -3.11
N PHE A 300 28.54 14.20 -4.42
CA PHE A 300 29.70 14.91 -5.00
C PHE A 300 29.69 16.40 -4.66
N ALA A 301 28.51 17.01 -4.76
CA ALA A 301 28.28 18.39 -4.37
C ALA A 301 28.48 18.60 -2.86
N GLU A 302 27.96 17.69 -2.05
CA GLU A 302 28.13 17.69 -0.59
C GLU A 302 29.61 17.54 -0.20
N LEU A 303 30.32 16.56 -0.79
CA LEU A 303 31.74 16.33 -0.55
C LEU A 303 32.58 17.58 -0.86
N ARG A 304 32.33 18.21 -2.01
CA ARG A 304 33.02 19.43 -2.43
C ARG A 304 32.88 20.55 -1.41
N ALA A 305 31.68 20.77 -0.89
CA ALA A 305 31.42 21.82 0.09
C ALA A 305 32.03 21.48 1.46
N LEU A 306 31.81 20.28 1.99
CA LEU A 306 32.28 19.87 3.33
C LEU A 306 33.81 19.77 3.43
N ARG A 307 34.48 19.25 2.40
CA ARG A 307 35.94 19.08 2.41
C ARG A 307 36.69 20.29 1.89
N TRP A 308 36.03 21.37 1.50
CA TRP A 308 36.64 22.55 0.88
C TRP A 308 37.84 23.09 1.68
N ALA A 309 37.65 23.33 2.98
CA ALA A 309 38.68 23.87 3.87
C ALA A 309 39.90 22.95 4.06
N THR A 310 39.75 21.66 3.75
CA THR A 310 40.84 20.67 3.89
C THR A 310 41.67 20.50 2.62
N LEU A 311 41.24 21.09 1.50
CA LEU A 311 41.95 21.05 0.22
C LEU A 311 43.11 22.04 0.21
N SER A 312 44.17 21.73 -0.55
CA SER A 312 45.25 22.69 -0.79
C SER A 312 44.75 23.90 -1.58
N THR A 313 45.40 25.06 -1.40
CA THR A 313 45.02 26.30 -2.10
C THR A 313 45.08 26.17 -3.62
N ASP A 314 46.01 25.37 -4.18
CA ASP A 314 46.05 25.11 -5.63
C ASP A 314 44.82 24.34 -6.11
N ASN A 315 44.38 23.33 -5.34
CA ASN A 315 43.21 22.53 -5.68
C ASN A 315 41.90 23.32 -5.52
N GLN A 316 41.78 24.14 -4.47
CA GLN A 316 40.66 25.08 -4.31
C GLN A 316 40.57 26.01 -5.51
N ASN A 317 41.69 26.62 -5.92
CA ASN A 317 41.74 27.49 -7.09
C ASN A 317 41.29 26.77 -8.38
N ARG A 318 41.75 25.54 -8.62
CA ARG A 318 41.35 24.78 -9.82
C ARG A 318 39.85 24.49 -9.86
N ILE A 319 39.28 24.06 -8.73
CA ILE A 319 37.86 23.73 -8.63
C ILE A 319 37.01 25.01 -8.70
N GLU A 320 37.42 26.07 -8.02
CA GLU A 320 36.71 27.37 -8.06
C GLU A 320 36.71 27.96 -9.48
N GLN A 321 37.84 27.89 -10.19
CA GLN A 321 37.89 28.29 -11.59
C GLN A 321 36.98 27.45 -12.49
N ARG A 322 36.78 26.17 -12.19
CA ARG A 322 35.80 25.32 -12.89
C ARG A 322 34.37 25.76 -12.60
N ILE A 323 34.05 26.10 -11.35
CA ILE A 323 32.74 26.62 -10.95
C ILE A 323 32.47 27.96 -11.64
N LEU A 324 33.40 28.91 -11.59
CA LEU A 324 33.24 30.25 -12.19
C LEU A 324 33.08 30.24 -13.72
N ARG A 325 33.61 29.21 -14.42
CA ARG A 325 33.35 29.01 -15.87
C ARG A 325 31.89 28.65 -16.15
N GLY A 326 31.20 28.06 -15.17
CA GLY A 326 29.80 27.64 -15.24
C GLY A 326 29.59 26.36 -16.05
N GLU A 327 28.34 25.89 -16.02
CA GLU A 327 27.92 24.67 -16.70
C GLU A 327 28.10 24.78 -18.24
N PRO A 328 28.66 23.74 -18.90
CA PRO A 328 28.79 23.72 -20.35
C PRO A 328 27.44 23.84 -21.07
N ALA A 329 27.39 24.64 -22.14
CA ALA A 329 26.15 24.92 -22.90
C ALA A 329 25.46 23.68 -23.49
N LYS A 330 26.18 22.56 -23.64
CA LYS A 330 25.64 21.27 -24.10
C LYS A 330 24.73 20.58 -23.07
N LEU A 331 24.86 20.91 -21.79
CA LEU A 331 24.07 20.32 -20.70
C LEU A 331 22.82 21.15 -20.38
N ILE A 332 22.80 22.42 -20.76
CA ILE A 332 21.64 23.30 -20.58
C ILE A 332 20.45 22.76 -21.41
N PRO A 333 19.29 22.51 -20.77
CA PRO A 333 18.11 22.01 -21.46
C PRO A 333 17.72 22.85 -22.68
N SER A 334 17.37 22.19 -23.79
CA SER A 334 16.96 22.86 -25.04
C SER A 334 15.70 23.70 -24.91
N ARG A 335 14.90 23.44 -23.87
CA ARG A 335 13.68 24.19 -23.51
C ARG A 335 13.97 25.61 -22.98
N ILE A 336 15.22 25.91 -22.60
CA ILE A 336 15.61 27.23 -22.11
C ILE A 336 15.99 28.12 -23.30
N GLU A 337 15.32 29.28 -23.39
CA GLU A 337 15.57 30.27 -24.44
C GLU A 337 17.02 30.77 -24.43
N LYS A 338 17.56 31.10 -25.61
CA LYS A 338 18.97 31.48 -25.75
C LYS A 338 19.36 32.72 -24.94
N SER A 339 18.43 33.66 -24.74
CA SER A 339 18.63 34.85 -23.90
C SER A 339 18.85 34.49 -22.43
N ASP A 340 18.17 33.45 -21.94
CA ASP A 340 18.09 33.14 -20.51
C ASP A 340 19.15 32.13 -20.07
N ARG A 341 19.86 31.51 -21.03
CA ARG A 341 20.94 30.54 -20.74
C ARG A 341 22.06 31.13 -19.89
N ALA A 342 22.35 32.42 -20.05
CA ALA A 342 23.34 33.10 -19.23
C ALA A 342 22.89 33.18 -17.76
N GLY A 343 21.62 33.55 -17.52
CA GLY A 343 21.04 33.60 -16.18
C GLY A 343 20.95 32.21 -15.53
N TYR A 344 20.56 31.18 -16.30
CA TYR A 344 20.54 29.80 -15.82
C TYR A 344 21.93 29.32 -15.37
N ARG A 345 22.95 29.58 -16.18
CA ARG A 345 24.33 29.25 -15.85
C ARG A 345 24.79 29.99 -14.60
N ASP A 346 24.57 31.30 -14.55
CA ASP A 346 24.97 32.12 -13.40
C ASP A 346 24.26 31.64 -12.12
N HIS A 347 22.99 31.24 -12.18
CA HIS A 347 22.28 30.67 -11.03
C HIS A 347 22.94 29.38 -10.51
N HIS A 348 23.36 28.46 -11.39
CA HIS A 348 24.07 27.24 -10.97
C HIS A 348 25.43 27.55 -10.32
N VAL A 349 26.17 28.54 -10.85
CA VAL A 349 27.42 29.02 -10.22
C VAL A 349 27.14 29.57 -8.82
N PHE A 350 26.11 30.39 -8.69
CA PHE A 350 25.67 30.96 -7.41
C PHE A 350 25.34 29.88 -6.37
N VAL A 351 24.55 28.87 -6.76
CA VAL A 351 24.17 27.76 -5.87
C VAL A 351 25.41 27.03 -5.35
N GLU A 352 26.38 26.73 -6.22
CA GLU A 352 27.59 26.00 -5.81
C GLU A 352 28.51 26.79 -4.89
N LEU A 353 28.75 28.07 -5.22
CA LEU A 353 29.58 28.94 -4.37
C LEU A 353 28.93 29.18 -3.01
N ARG A 354 27.61 29.40 -2.96
CA ARG A 354 26.88 29.53 -1.69
C ARG A 354 26.86 28.23 -0.90
N ARG A 355 26.78 27.07 -1.56
CA ARG A 355 26.87 25.76 -0.88
C ARG A 355 28.21 25.59 -0.16
N ILE A 356 29.32 26.02 -0.78
CA ILE A 356 30.64 26.01 -0.14
C ILE A 356 30.67 26.94 1.09
N GLN A 357 30.11 28.15 0.98
CA GLN A 357 30.01 29.08 2.11
C GLN A 357 29.13 28.55 3.24
N ALA A 358 28.01 27.91 2.91
CA ALA A 358 27.10 27.30 3.89
C ALA A 358 27.77 26.17 4.69
N ALA A 359 28.74 25.47 4.09
CA ALA A 359 29.58 24.48 4.77
C ALA A 359 30.76 25.09 5.56
N GLY A 360 30.93 26.42 5.55
CA GLY A 360 32.02 27.12 6.22
C GLY A 360 33.32 27.23 5.42
N GLY A 361 33.29 26.97 4.11
CA GLY A 361 34.44 27.12 3.22
C GLY A 361 34.69 28.58 2.81
N ASN A 362 35.93 29.04 2.95
CA ASN A 362 36.35 30.35 2.45
C ASN A 362 36.63 30.28 0.93
N LEU A 363 35.98 31.15 0.16
CA LEU A 363 36.24 31.33 -1.26
C LEU A 363 37.43 32.27 -1.47
N THR A 364 38.02 32.26 -2.67
CA THR A 364 39.00 33.30 -3.02
C THR A 364 38.33 34.64 -3.26
N ASP A 365 39.13 35.72 -3.25
CA ASP A 365 38.64 37.08 -3.55
C ASP A 365 37.84 37.12 -4.87
N LYS A 366 38.25 36.34 -5.88
CA LYS A 366 37.53 36.25 -7.18
C LYS A 366 36.14 35.64 -7.04
N GLY A 367 36.01 34.58 -6.24
CA GLY A 367 34.72 33.94 -6.00
C GLY A 367 33.77 34.84 -5.19
N GLN A 368 34.32 35.58 -4.24
CA GLN A 368 33.55 36.54 -3.44
C GLN A 368 33.10 37.75 -4.26
N GLU A 369 33.99 38.35 -5.04
CA GLU A 369 33.65 39.44 -5.97
C GLU A 369 32.54 39.02 -6.95
N TRP A 370 32.63 37.79 -7.49
CA TRP A 370 31.60 37.27 -8.39
C TRP A 370 30.22 37.13 -7.72
N LEU A 371 30.18 36.69 -6.45
CA LEU A 371 28.94 36.57 -5.67
C LEU A 371 28.30 37.94 -5.40
N ASP A 372 29.10 38.94 -5.07
CA ASP A 372 28.64 40.31 -4.78
C ASP A 372 28.09 40.98 -6.06
N ASP A 373 28.78 40.77 -7.19
CA ASP A 373 28.31 41.19 -8.53
C ASP A 373 27.01 40.49 -8.94
N PHE A 374 26.85 39.20 -8.61
CA PHE A 374 25.61 38.46 -8.88
C PHE A 374 24.45 38.96 -8.01
N ALA A 375 24.68 39.17 -6.72
CA ALA A 375 23.66 39.70 -5.80
C ALA A 375 23.14 41.08 -6.26
N THR A 376 24.03 41.95 -6.72
CA THR A 376 23.67 43.27 -7.24
C THR A 376 22.80 43.19 -8.52
N ARG A 377 23.04 42.18 -9.36
CA ARG A 377 22.30 41.97 -10.63
C ARG A 377 20.93 41.29 -10.42
N SER A 378 20.82 40.39 -9.45
CA SER A 378 19.68 39.48 -9.30
C SER A 378 18.68 39.88 -8.21
N GLY A 379 19.01 40.81 -7.33
CA GLY A 379 18.09 41.29 -6.29
C GLY A 379 18.00 40.34 -5.09
N ASP A 380 16.78 40.10 -4.59
CA ASP A 380 16.55 39.22 -3.44
C ASP A 380 16.80 37.75 -3.83
N LEU A 381 17.70 37.10 -3.09
CA LEU A 381 18.18 35.75 -3.39
C LEU A 381 17.82 34.80 -2.24
N PRO A 382 17.30 33.61 -2.55
CA PRO A 382 16.96 32.64 -1.51
C PRO A 382 18.21 32.19 -0.76
N ALA A 383 18.05 31.91 0.53
CA ALA A 383 19.08 31.25 1.31
C ALA A 383 19.35 29.85 0.72
N ILE A 384 20.62 29.58 0.40
CA ILE A 384 21.06 28.30 -0.14
C ILE A 384 21.69 27.49 0.99
N GLU A 385 21.02 26.41 1.36
CA GLU A 385 21.54 25.42 2.31
C GLU A 385 22.46 24.41 1.63
N LEU A 386 23.20 23.63 2.42
CA LEU A 386 24.10 22.58 1.94
C LEU A 386 23.38 21.59 1.00
N THR A 387 22.14 21.24 1.33
CA THR A 387 21.32 20.23 0.63
C THR A 387 20.42 20.81 -0.46
N HIS A 388 20.54 22.11 -0.77
CA HIS A 388 19.72 22.76 -1.78
C HIS A 388 19.83 22.07 -3.14
N GLY A 389 18.71 21.76 -3.77
CA GLY A 389 18.65 21.08 -5.07
C GLY A 389 18.85 19.55 -5.03
N PHE A 390 19.04 18.96 -3.85
CA PHE A 390 19.06 17.50 -3.69
C PHE A 390 17.63 16.95 -3.75
N ASN A 391 17.50 15.68 -4.16
CA ASN A 391 16.21 15.03 -4.17
C ASN A 391 15.72 14.79 -2.73
N GLN A 392 14.56 15.34 -2.40
CA GLN A 392 13.96 15.33 -1.07
C GLN A 392 13.06 14.10 -0.82
N GLY A 393 12.87 13.25 -1.82
CA GLY A 393 11.98 12.10 -1.73
C GLY A 393 10.50 12.48 -1.64
N VAL A 394 9.69 11.54 -1.14
CA VAL A 394 8.24 11.74 -0.96
C VAL A 394 7.99 12.57 0.30
N ARG A 395 7.29 13.70 0.14
CA ARG A 395 6.89 14.59 1.23
C ARG A 395 5.41 14.94 1.14
N LEU A 396 4.77 15.06 2.29
CA LEU A 396 3.43 15.65 2.42
C LEU A 396 3.59 17.16 2.51
N ILE A 397 3.32 17.86 1.41
CA ILE A 397 3.28 19.32 1.42
C ILE A 397 1.85 19.70 1.78
N HIS A 398 1.63 20.14 3.01
CA HIS A 398 0.45 20.94 3.31
C HIS A 398 0.64 22.29 2.63
N ARG A 399 0.17 22.43 1.38
CA ARG A 399 0.03 23.75 0.76
C ARG A 399 -0.95 24.54 1.62
N VAL A 400 -0.43 25.50 2.39
CA VAL A 400 -1.26 26.55 2.96
C VAL A 400 -1.89 27.27 1.78
N ARG A 401 -3.22 27.35 1.78
CA ARG A 401 -4.02 28.01 0.73
C ARG A 401 -3.66 29.50 0.72
N THR A 402 -2.68 29.88 -0.08
CA THR A 402 -2.38 31.29 -0.31
C THR A 402 -3.32 31.80 -1.38
N VAL A 403 -4.40 32.44 -0.92
CA VAL A 403 -5.33 33.17 -1.78
C VAL A 403 -4.55 34.31 -2.42
N GLU A 404 -4.27 34.22 -3.72
CA GLU A 404 -3.95 35.42 -4.48
C GLU A 404 -5.25 36.18 -4.73
N ASN A 405 -5.42 37.35 -4.07
CA ASN A 405 -6.57 38.28 -4.19
C ASN A 405 -6.68 38.91 -5.61
N THR A 406 -6.64 38.10 -6.66
CA THR A 406 -6.63 38.53 -8.06
C THR A 406 -8.04 38.83 -8.59
N PHE A 407 -9.09 38.26 -7.99
CA PHE A 407 -10.47 38.39 -8.47
C PHE A 407 -11.29 39.51 -7.80
N ASP A 408 -10.84 40.07 -6.66
CA ASP A 408 -11.53 41.17 -5.94
C ASP A 408 -11.62 42.47 -6.75
N ALA A 409 -10.67 42.69 -7.66
CA ALA A 409 -10.59 43.91 -8.48
C ALA A 409 -11.47 43.87 -9.74
N ILE A 410 -12.15 42.75 -10.03
CA ILE A 410 -12.91 42.56 -11.27
C ILE A 410 -14.35 43.06 -11.10
N PRO A 411 -14.90 43.85 -12.04
CA PRO A 411 -16.30 44.26 -12.01
C PRO A 411 -17.27 43.07 -12.01
N THR A 412 -18.32 43.16 -11.19
CA THR A 412 -19.33 42.11 -10.98
C THR A 412 -20.00 41.61 -12.29
N THR A 413 -20.00 42.42 -13.35
CA THR A 413 -20.55 42.07 -14.67
C THR A 413 -19.67 41.13 -15.50
N LYS A 414 -18.36 41.07 -15.24
CA LYS A 414 -17.40 40.20 -15.95
C LYS A 414 -16.84 39.06 -15.08
N LEU A 415 -17.18 39.07 -13.79
CA LEU A 415 -16.63 38.16 -12.79
C LEU A 415 -16.88 36.68 -13.15
N LEU A 416 -18.11 36.32 -13.54
CA LEU A 416 -18.45 34.93 -13.88
C LEU A 416 -17.72 34.42 -15.13
N ASP A 417 -17.51 35.28 -16.13
CA ASP A 417 -16.82 34.91 -17.37
C ASP A 417 -15.32 34.66 -17.12
N GLU A 418 -14.68 35.47 -16.29
CA GLU A 418 -13.26 35.29 -15.93
C GLU A 418 -13.06 34.09 -14.99
N LEU A 419 -14.00 33.82 -14.07
CA LEU A 419 -14.00 32.60 -13.26
C LEU A 419 -14.16 31.36 -14.16
N ALA A 420 -15.12 31.35 -15.08
CA ALA A 420 -15.32 30.20 -15.98
C ALA A 420 -14.17 29.98 -16.97
N LYS A 421 -13.44 31.03 -17.37
CA LYS A 421 -12.19 30.89 -18.17
C LYS A 421 -11.03 30.32 -17.36
N SER A 422 -10.97 30.65 -16.06
CA SER A 422 -9.90 30.20 -15.17
C SER A 422 -10.11 28.78 -14.67
N LEU A 423 -11.35 28.27 -14.72
CA LEU A 423 -11.70 26.88 -14.42
C LEU A 423 -11.38 25.95 -15.61
N ALA A 424 -10.24 25.26 -15.51
CA ALA A 424 -9.82 24.21 -16.42
C ALA A 424 -10.65 22.92 -16.22
N ASP A 425 -10.80 22.14 -17.29
CA ASP A 425 -11.59 20.90 -17.27
C ASP A 425 -10.91 19.77 -16.47
N THR A 426 -9.63 19.91 -16.13
CA THR A 426 -8.83 18.88 -15.43
C THR A 426 -8.53 19.20 -13.96
N GLY A 427 -8.83 20.40 -13.45
CA GLY A 427 -8.90 20.71 -12.01
C GLY A 427 -7.60 20.76 -11.19
N TRP A 428 -6.41 20.58 -11.79
CA TRP A 428 -5.13 20.51 -11.06
C TRP A 428 -4.20 21.73 -11.25
N ASP A 429 -4.65 22.80 -11.89
CA ASP A 429 -3.83 24.01 -12.05
C ASP A 429 -4.10 25.06 -10.95
N ASP A 430 -3.06 25.82 -10.61
CA ASP A 430 -3.12 26.85 -9.56
C ASP A 430 -4.22 27.90 -9.86
N LYS A 431 -4.55 28.13 -11.15
CA LYS A 431 -5.60 29.06 -11.58
C LYS A 431 -7.01 28.56 -11.29
N SER A 432 -7.33 27.29 -11.57
CA SER A 432 -8.64 26.72 -11.22
C SER A 432 -8.82 26.64 -9.72
N GLN A 433 -7.72 26.37 -9.00
CA GLN A 433 -7.74 26.32 -7.54
C GLN A 433 -8.08 27.69 -6.94
N ASN A 434 -7.38 28.76 -7.36
CA ASN A 434 -7.68 30.13 -6.90
C ASN A 434 -9.11 30.56 -7.24
N ALA A 435 -9.61 30.23 -8.43
CA ALA A 435 -10.99 30.53 -8.82
C ALA A 435 -12.00 29.79 -7.93
N SER A 436 -11.74 28.53 -7.58
CA SER A 436 -12.60 27.71 -6.72
C SER A 436 -12.62 28.23 -5.28
N GLU A 437 -11.48 28.63 -4.74
CA GLU A 437 -11.36 29.21 -3.40
C GLU A 437 -12.11 30.55 -3.31
N PHE A 438 -11.96 31.43 -4.31
CA PHE A 438 -12.72 32.68 -4.39
C PHE A 438 -14.24 32.44 -4.43
N ILE A 439 -14.68 31.41 -5.18
CA ILE A 439 -16.09 31.02 -5.25
C ILE A 439 -16.61 30.55 -3.88
N ALA A 440 -15.80 29.82 -3.11
CA ALA A 440 -16.18 29.36 -1.78
C ALA A 440 -16.31 30.51 -0.76
N GLU A 441 -15.38 31.47 -0.76
CA GLU A 441 -15.40 32.63 0.15
C GLU A 441 -16.54 33.61 -0.19
N ASN A 442 -16.81 33.82 -1.47
CA ASN A 442 -17.81 34.77 -1.97
C ASN A 442 -19.10 34.09 -2.46
N ALA A 443 -19.46 32.94 -1.89
CA ALA A 443 -20.55 32.09 -2.36
C ALA A 443 -21.90 32.83 -2.48
N SER A 444 -22.23 33.75 -1.57
CA SER A 444 -23.47 34.54 -1.61
C SER A 444 -23.54 35.51 -2.80
N VAL A 445 -22.42 36.15 -3.13
CA VAL A 445 -22.30 37.08 -4.27
C VAL A 445 -22.34 36.29 -5.57
N VAL A 446 -21.60 35.19 -5.65
CA VAL A 446 -21.58 34.30 -6.82
C VAL A 446 -22.98 33.74 -7.10
N LEU A 447 -23.71 33.30 -6.07
CA LEU A 447 -25.06 32.78 -6.19
C LEU A 447 -26.03 33.81 -6.81
N GLY A 448 -25.97 35.07 -6.36
CA GLY A 448 -26.81 36.16 -6.89
C GLY A 448 -26.54 36.51 -8.35
N LEU A 449 -25.37 36.14 -8.89
CA LEU A 449 -25.00 36.36 -10.29
C LEU A 449 -25.34 35.16 -11.17
N LEU A 450 -25.27 33.94 -10.63
CA LEU A 450 -25.56 32.70 -11.35
C LEU A 450 -26.98 32.68 -11.95
N THR A 451 -27.97 33.21 -11.22
CA THR A 451 -29.37 33.29 -11.68
C THR A 451 -29.56 34.16 -12.94
N LYS A 452 -28.57 34.99 -13.30
CA LYS A 452 -28.64 35.92 -14.45
C LYS A 452 -27.65 35.57 -15.57
N ALA A 453 -26.86 34.52 -15.41
CA ALA A 453 -25.73 34.20 -16.28
C ALA A 453 -26.10 33.33 -17.50
N GLU A 454 -25.22 33.31 -18.50
CA GLU A 454 -25.34 32.39 -19.64
C GLU A 454 -25.12 30.93 -19.23
N GLY A 455 -25.82 30.00 -19.89
CA GLY A 455 -25.93 28.62 -19.42
C GLY A 455 -24.61 27.81 -19.39
N ALA A 456 -23.64 28.11 -20.26
CA ALA A 456 -22.36 27.39 -20.27
C ALA A 456 -21.43 27.85 -19.14
N VAL A 457 -21.37 29.17 -18.91
CA VAL A 457 -20.60 29.81 -17.84
C VAL A 457 -21.19 29.43 -16.49
N ALA A 458 -22.52 29.52 -16.36
CA ALA A 458 -23.22 29.12 -15.15
C ALA A 458 -22.93 27.66 -14.78
N ALA A 459 -22.90 26.74 -15.74
CA ALA A 459 -22.65 25.32 -15.46
C ALA A 459 -21.26 25.07 -14.88
N LYS A 460 -20.20 25.68 -15.44
CA LYS A 460 -18.84 25.54 -14.92
C LYS A 460 -18.71 26.09 -13.50
N VAL A 461 -19.29 27.26 -13.26
CA VAL A 461 -19.22 27.90 -11.93
C VAL A 461 -20.07 27.15 -10.91
N TRP A 462 -21.24 26.62 -11.28
CA TRP A 462 -22.05 25.75 -10.43
C TRP A 462 -21.30 24.47 -10.04
N GLN A 463 -20.59 23.86 -10.99
CA GLN A 463 -19.79 22.67 -10.74
C GLN A 463 -18.64 22.98 -9.76
N ALA A 464 -17.92 24.08 -9.97
CA ALA A 464 -16.85 24.51 -9.07
C ALA A 464 -17.37 24.88 -7.67
N LEU A 465 -18.50 25.59 -7.59
CA LEU A 465 -19.16 25.94 -6.32
C LEU A 465 -19.48 24.68 -5.51
N GLY A 466 -20.01 23.64 -6.15
CA GLY A 466 -20.36 22.40 -5.47
C GLY A 466 -19.16 21.63 -4.91
N TYR A 467 -18.00 21.71 -5.58
CA TYR A 467 -16.75 21.14 -5.05
C TYR A 467 -16.09 22.00 -3.97
N ALA A 468 -16.15 23.31 -4.11
CA ALA A 468 -15.40 24.24 -3.27
C ALA A 468 -16.11 24.60 -1.95
N TYR A 469 -17.45 24.73 -1.98
CA TYR A 469 -18.24 25.15 -0.82
C TYR A 469 -18.60 23.95 0.07
N ARG A 470 -17.74 23.66 1.06
CA ARG A 470 -17.87 22.54 2.00
C ARG A 470 -17.70 23.00 3.46
N PRO A 471 -18.27 22.29 4.44
CA PRO A 471 -17.98 22.56 5.85
C PRO A 471 -16.52 22.25 6.17
N ALA A 472 -15.98 22.89 7.22
CA ALA A 472 -14.62 22.65 7.68
C ALA A 472 -14.43 21.22 8.21
N ASN A 473 -15.48 20.65 8.81
CA ASN A 473 -15.55 19.26 9.23
C ASN A 473 -16.71 18.55 8.53
N LEU A 474 -16.39 17.60 7.64
CA LEU A 474 -17.37 16.78 6.90
C LEU A 474 -18.17 15.81 7.79
N ASN A 475 -17.69 15.54 9.01
CA ASN A 475 -18.35 14.67 9.98
C ASN A 475 -19.11 15.45 11.06
N ALA A 476 -19.23 16.78 10.94
CA ALA A 476 -19.97 17.58 11.90
C ALA A 476 -21.48 17.41 11.72
N THR A 477 -22.16 17.23 12.85
CA THR A 477 -23.62 17.30 12.98
C THR A 477 -24.04 18.67 13.51
N PRO A 478 -25.33 19.07 13.45
CA PRO A 478 -25.79 20.37 13.94
C PRO A 478 -25.40 20.65 15.41
N ASP A 479 -25.26 19.59 16.21
CA ASP A 479 -24.87 19.66 17.63
C ASP A 479 -23.36 19.83 17.85
N THR A 480 -22.53 19.36 16.91
CA THR A 480 -21.06 19.35 16.98
C THR A 480 -20.39 20.37 16.06
N ALA A 481 -21.18 21.09 15.26
CA ALA A 481 -20.71 22.06 14.29
C ALA A 481 -20.05 23.29 14.94
N SER A 482 -18.96 23.73 14.33
CA SER A 482 -18.27 24.98 14.67
C SER A 482 -19.16 26.20 14.37
N GLN A 483 -18.86 27.35 14.97
CA GLN A 483 -19.62 28.58 14.67
C GLN A 483 -19.48 29.00 13.20
N GLU A 484 -18.32 28.76 12.60
CA GLU A 484 -18.07 29.02 11.17
C GLU A 484 -18.97 28.16 10.26
N ASP A 485 -19.11 26.86 10.58
CA ASP A 485 -19.99 25.97 9.82
C ASP A 485 -21.46 26.37 9.97
N LYS A 486 -21.88 26.84 11.16
CA LYS A 486 -23.25 27.32 11.41
C LYS A 486 -23.61 28.54 10.56
N ASP A 487 -22.69 29.47 10.39
CA ASP A 487 -22.91 30.67 9.56
C ASP A 487 -23.04 30.29 8.06
N LYS A 488 -22.31 29.24 7.63
CA LYS A 488 -22.37 28.71 6.26
C LYS A 488 -23.68 27.98 5.93
N ILE A 489 -24.44 27.49 6.92
CA ILE A 489 -25.71 26.77 6.71
C ILE A 489 -26.74 27.63 5.97
N LEU A 490 -26.87 28.92 6.30
CA LEU A 490 -27.85 29.80 5.65
C LEU A 490 -27.57 29.96 4.15
N ILE A 491 -26.29 30.05 3.79
CA ILE A 491 -25.86 30.13 2.38
C ILE A 491 -26.08 28.78 1.71
N ALA A 492 -25.76 27.66 2.36
CA ALA A 492 -26.04 26.31 1.83
C ALA A 492 -27.53 26.10 1.53
N LEU A 493 -28.42 26.57 2.40
CA LEU A 493 -29.87 26.54 2.17
C LEU A 493 -30.28 27.40 0.97
N SER A 494 -29.70 28.60 0.84
CA SER A 494 -29.95 29.46 -0.33
C SER A 494 -29.48 28.82 -1.64
N ILE A 495 -28.39 28.04 -1.59
CA ILE A 495 -27.92 27.24 -2.73
C ILE A 495 -28.96 26.17 -3.09
N CYS A 496 -29.47 25.41 -2.10
CA CYS A 496 -30.53 24.41 -2.33
C CYS A 496 -31.77 25.02 -3.00
N VAL A 497 -32.24 26.17 -2.54
CA VAL A 497 -33.37 26.89 -3.18
C VAL A 497 -33.04 27.26 -4.63
N SER A 498 -31.85 27.80 -4.87
CA SER A 498 -31.43 28.23 -6.21
C SER A 498 -31.29 27.04 -7.19
N ILE A 499 -30.89 25.86 -6.71
CA ILE A 499 -30.82 24.64 -7.51
C ILE A 499 -32.20 24.24 -8.05
N VAL A 500 -33.26 24.44 -7.27
CA VAL A 500 -34.64 24.10 -7.67
C VAL A 500 -35.09 24.96 -8.85
N ASP A 501 -34.76 26.25 -8.83
CA ASP A 501 -35.17 27.25 -9.84
C ASP A 501 -34.27 27.28 -11.09
N GLU A 502 -33.14 26.57 -11.09
CA GLU A 502 -32.16 26.61 -12.19
C GLU A 502 -32.60 25.82 -13.44
N ARG A 503 -32.04 26.21 -14.59
CA ARG A 503 -32.32 25.59 -15.90
C ARG A 503 -31.74 24.18 -15.99
N ALA A 504 -32.53 23.26 -16.55
CA ALA A 504 -32.16 21.84 -16.71
C ALA A 504 -30.83 21.61 -17.45
N THR A 505 -30.51 22.43 -18.47
CA THR A 505 -29.27 22.32 -19.25
C THR A 505 -28.01 22.66 -18.44
N VAL A 506 -28.15 23.52 -17.43
CA VAL A 506 -27.07 23.91 -16.51
C VAL A 506 -26.85 22.80 -15.49
N LEU A 507 -27.95 22.32 -14.87
CA LEU A 507 -27.93 21.24 -13.89
C LEU A 507 -27.31 19.95 -14.44
N SER A 508 -27.70 19.55 -15.66
CA SER A 508 -27.14 18.36 -16.32
C SER A 508 -25.61 18.43 -16.51
N LYS A 509 -25.07 19.61 -16.78
CA LYS A 509 -23.62 19.80 -16.96
C LYS A 509 -22.86 19.93 -15.64
N ALA A 510 -23.48 20.50 -14.61
CA ALA A 510 -22.86 20.74 -13.30
C ALA A 510 -23.05 19.60 -12.29
N ILE A 511 -23.72 18.50 -12.69
CA ILE A 511 -24.24 17.48 -11.78
C ILE A 511 -23.18 16.82 -10.89
N ASP A 512 -21.95 16.63 -11.38
CA ASP A 512 -20.87 16.00 -10.60
C ASP A 512 -20.50 16.85 -9.37
N GLY A 513 -20.39 18.18 -9.55
CA GLY A 513 -20.12 19.10 -8.45
C GLY A 513 -21.31 19.26 -7.51
N LEU A 514 -22.53 19.30 -8.06
CA LEU A 514 -23.76 19.43 -7.28
C LEU A 514 -24.06 18.17 -6.45
N ALA A 515 -23.79 16.97 -6.97
CA ALA A 515 -23.91 15.74 -6.21
C ALA A 515 -22.90 15.70 -5.04
N SER A 516 -21.67 16.18 -5.28
CA SER A 516 -20.65 16.30 -4.24
C SER A 516 -20.99 17.35 -3.18
N PHE A 517 -21.69 18.41 -3.55
CA PHE A 517 -22.24 19.37 -2.60
C PHE A 517 -23.28 18.70 -1.69
N MET A 518 -24.20 17.92 -2.25
CA MET A 518 -25.24 17.26 -1.46
C MET A 518 -24.65 16.30 -0.42
N THR A 519 -23.60 15.54 -0.74
CA THR A 519 -22.90 14.67 0.22
C THR A 519 -22.04 15.41 1.23
N SER A 520 -21.57 16.61 0.91
CA SER A 520 -20.77 17.40 1.86
C SER A 520 -21.62 18.08 2.93
N TRP A 521 -22.93 18.23 2.68
CA TRP A 521 -23.86 18.99 3.52
C TRP A 521 -25.01 18.14 4.09
N ASP A 522 -25.09 16.86 3.75
CA ASP A 522 -26.16 15.94 4.16
C ASP A 522 -26.39 15.90 5.68
N ARG A 523 -25.33 15.75 6.48
CA ARG A 523 -25.40 15.66 7.95
C ARG A 523 -25.79 16.96 8.63
N LEU A 524 -25.52 18.12 8.01
CA LEU A 524 -25.90 19.43 8.55
C LEU A 524 -27.30 19.87 8.10
N LEU A 525 -27.80 19.33 6.99
CA LEU A 525 -29.08 19.70 6.37
C LEU A 525 -30.16 18.60 6.47
N THR A 526 -29.93 17.55 7.27
CA THR A 526 -30.72 16.31 7.42
C THR A 526 -32.24 16.49 7.54
N SER A 527 -32.72 17.61 8.09
CA SER A 527 -34.16 17.85 8.35
C SER A 527 -34.74 19.08 7.63
N ARG A 528 -34.09 19.57 6.56
CA ARG A 528 -34.51 20.78 5.85
C ARG A 528 -35.24 20.44 4.54
N GLU A 529 -36.42 21.00 4.34
CA GLU A 529 -37.23 20.74 3.14
C GLU A 529 -36.53 21.24 1.87
N GLU A 530 -35.74 22.31 1.96
CA GLU A 530 -34.97 22.88 0.87
C GLU A 530 -33.97 21.87 0.30
N PHE A 531 -33.32 21.09 1.17
CA PHE A 531 -32.38 20.04 0.78
C PHE A 531 -33.09 18.91 0.04
N GLN A 532 -34.23 18.44 0.58
CA GLN A 532 -35.03 17.38 -0.06
C GLN A 532 -35.56 17.80 -1.43
N ASN A 533 -35.99 19.05 -1.58
CA ASN A 533 -36.43 19.60 -2.86
C ASN A 533 -35.28 19.68 -3.88
N ALA A 534 -34.10 20.13 -3.45
CA ALA A 534 -32.90 20.15 -4.31
C ALA A 534 -32.50 18.74 -4.74
N TRP A 535 -32.53 17.77 -3.82
CA TRP A 535 -32.26 16.37 -4.12
C TRP A 535 -33.20 15.81 -5.18
N LEU A 536 -34.52 15.99 -5.02
CA LEU A 536 -35.53 15.55 -5.98
C LEU A 536 -35.33 16.17 -7.36
N ARG A 537 -34.87 17.42 -7.41
CA ARG A 537 -34.58 18.12 -8.66
C ARG A 537 -33.35 17.57 -9.37
N LEU A 538 -32.30 17.20 -8.63
CA LEU A 538 -31.03 16.73 -9.18
C LEU A 538 -31.06 15.26 -9.63
N TRP A 539 -31.87 14.43 -8.97
CA TRP A 539 -31.88 12.98 -9.18
C TRP A 539 -32.00 12.53 -10.66
N PRO A 540 -32.96 13.05 -11.47
CA PRO A 540 -33.08 12.61 -12.86
C PRO A 540 -31.84 12.91 -13.71
N PHE A 541 -31.15 14.03 -13.46
CA PHE A 541 -29.94 14.41 -14.17
C PHE A 541 -28.75 13.54 -13.76
N ALA A 542 -28.66 13.18 -12.47
CA ALA A 542 -27.65 12.25 -11.97
C ALA A 542 -27.81 10.85 -12.59
N VAL A 543 -29.06 10.39 -12.74
CA VAL A 543 -29.40 9.11 -13.40
C VAL A 543 -28.99 9.13 -14.87
N GLU A 544 -29.37 10.17 -15.63
CA GLU A 544 -29.00 10.31 -17.05
C GLU A 544 -27.49 10.32 -17.24
N LYS A 545 -26.77 11.11 -16.44
CA LYS A 545 -25.30 11.22 -16.50
C LYS A 545 -24.64 9.87 -16.18
N THR A 546 -25.05 9.23 -15.09
CA THR A 546 -24.48 7.95 -14.66
C THR A 546 -24.70 6.86 -15.71
N ASN A 547 -25.91 6.79 -16.29
CA ASN A 547 -26.22 5.83 -17.36
C ASN A 547 -25.47 6.10 -18.67
N SER A 548 -25.09 7.35 -18.95
CA SER A 548 -24.33 7.71 -20.15
C SER A 548 -22.83 7.42 -20.04
N SER A 549 -22.33 7.09 -18.84
CA SER A 549 -20.91 6.82 -18.60
C SER A 549 -20.48 5.50 -19.22
N LYS A 550 -19.32 5.50 -19.88
CA LYS A 550 -18.65 4.29 -20.43
C LYS A 550 -17.43 3.93 -19.57
N ALA A 551 -17.56 4.01 -18.25
CA ALA A 551 -16.44 3.79 -17.34
C ALA A 551 -15.91 2.35 -17.43
N ASP A 552 -14.60 2.23 -17.20
CA ASP A 552 -13.84 0.98 -17.23
C ASP A 552 -14.15 0.17 -15.96
N ARG A 553 -14.59 -1.08 -16.11
CA ARG A 553 -15.25 -1.88 -15.06
C ARG A 553 -14.29 -2.46 -14.00
N SER A 554 -13.12 -1.87 -13.80
CA SER A 554 -12.15 -2.30 -12.77
C SER A 554 -12.36 -1.48 -11.49
N GLY A 555 -12.99 -2.08 -10.48
CA GLY A 555 -13.22 -1.46 -9.15
C GLY A 555 -14.62 -0.85 -8.98
N TYR A 556 -15.66 -1.68 -9.07
CA TYR A 556 -17.07 -1.25 -9.07
C TYR A 556 -17.47 -0.43 -7.84
N SER A 557 -16.97 -0.77 -6.64
CA SER A 557 -17.24 -0.04 -5.40
C SER A 557 -16.83 1.44 -5.49
N GLN A 558 -15.63 1.72 -6.00
CA GLN A 558 -15.16 3.10 -6.21
C GLN A 558 -16.02 3.85 -7.23
N GLU A 559 -16.45 3.17 -8.29
CA GLU A 559 -17.32 3.77 -9.31
C GLU A 559 -18.70 4.12 -8.74
N ALA A 560 -19.31 3.19 -7.97
CA ALA A 560 -20.60 3.39 -7.34
C ALA A 560 -20.57 4.64 -6.45
N PHE A 561 -19.57 4.77 -5.57
CA PHE A 561 -19.45 5.92 -4.66
C PHE A 561 -19.12 7.25 -5.35
N ASN A 562 -18.39 7.23 -6.47
CA ASN A 562 -17.98 8.44 -7.18
C ASN A 562 -18.98 8.91 -8.24
N SER A 563 -19.92 8.06 -8.64
CA SER A 563 -20.96 8.43 -9.60
C SER A 563 -21.94 9.46 -9.02
N PRO A 564 -22.51 10.36 -9.83
CA PRO A 564 -23.50 11.33 -9.35
C PRO A 564 -24.73 10.68 -8.69
N ALA A 565 -25.20 9.56 -9.25
CA ALA A 565 -26.32 8.82 -8.66
C ALA A 565 -25.95 8.20 -7.32
N GLY A 566 -24.74 7.63 -7.18
CA GLY A 566 -24.28 7.06 -5.92
C GLY A 566 -23.99 8.11 -4.84
N GLN A 567 -23.43 9.26 -5.21
CA GLN A 567 -23.28 10.39 -4.28
C GLN A 567 -24.64 10.88 -3.77
N LEU A 568 -25.64 11.06 -4.65
CA LEU A 568 -26.98 11.42 -4.20
C LEU A 568 -27.63 10.33 -3.35
N ALA A 569 -27.36 9.05 -3.62
CA ALA A 569 -27.81 7.95 -2.77
C ALA A 569 -27.15 7.96 -1.38
N LEU A 570 -25.85 8.28 -1.28
CA LEU A 570 -25.15 8.47 0.00
C LEU A 570 -25.77 9.61 0.80
N ALA A 571 -25.97 10.76 0.16
CA ALA A 571 -26.62 11.91 0.79
C ALA A 571 -28.05 11.57 1.27
N PHE A 572 -28.77 10.73 0.53
CA PHE A 572 -30.08 10.23 0.93
C PHE A 572 -30.00 9.36 2.19
N VAL A 573 -29.03 8.44 2.26
CA VAL A 573 -28.82 7.57 3.44
C VAL A 573 -28.50 8.39 4.69
N GLU A 574 -27.59 9.35 4.59
CA GLU A 574 -27.16 10.17 5.74
C GLU A 574 -28.26 11.15 6.22
N THR A 575 -29.22 11.49 5.34
CA THR A 575 -30.37 12.32 5.71
C THR A 575 -31.55 11.54 6.29
N CYS A 576 -31.48 10.20 6.26
CA CYS A 576 -32.57 9.37 6.74
C CYS A 576 -32.81 9.56 8.27
N PRO A 577 -34.07 9.70 8.71
CA PRO A 577 -34.40 9.91 10.12
C PRO A 577 -34.13 8.65 10.96
N THR A 578 -33.80 8.83 12.24
CA THR A 578 -33.64 7.70 13.16
C THR A 578 -34.96 6.92 13.32
N VAL A 579 -34.94 5.61 13.09
CA VAL A 579 -36.13 4.75 13.22
C VAL A 579 -36.37 4.38 14.69
N LYS A 580 -37.60 4.60 15.16
CA LYS A 580 -38.09 4.07 16.44
C LYS A 580 -38.97 2.84 16.17
N LYS A 581 -38.98 1.89 17.10
CA LYS A 581 -39.75 0.64 16.96
C LYS A 581 -41.24 0.93 16.71
N GLY A 582 -41.73 0.51 15.54
CA GLY A 582 -43.14 0.69 15.11
C GLY A 582 -43.46 2.01 14.41
N ASP A 583 -42.46 2.84 14.10
CA ASP A 583 -42.62 4.07 13.32
C ASP A 583 -42.22 3.83 11.85
N ASN A 584 -42.93 4.47 10.92
CA ASN A 584 -42.63 4.46 9.48
C ASN A 584 -42.19 5.87 9.05
N PRO A 585 -40.99 6.33 9.45
CA PRO A 585 -40.62 7.73 9.29
C PRO A 585 -40.47 8.15 7.83
N LEU A 586 -40.19 7.20 6.92
CA LEU A 586 -40.12 7.43 5.48
C LEU A 586 -41.49 7.50 4.78
N SER A 587 -42.59 7.33 5.51
CA SER A 587 -43.95 7.48 4.96
C SER A 587 -44.47 8.93 4.97
N GLN A 588 -43.75 9.85 5.61
CA GLN A 588 -44.17 11.24 5.81
C GLN A 588 -43.30 12.22 5.01
N GLY A 589 -43.80 13.44 4.79
CA GLY A 589 -43.05 14.49 4.10
C GLY A 589 -42.75 14.18 2.63
N ARG A 590 -41.52 14.48 2.19
CA ARG A 590 -41.05 14.23 0.80
C ARG A 590 -40.38 12.87 0.61
N TRP A 591 -40.16 12.10 1.67
CA TRP A 591 -39.52 10.79 1.62
C TRP A 591 -40.19 9.80 0.64
N PRO A 592 -41.54 9.69 0.58
CA PRO A 592 -42.18 8.80 -0.40
C PRO A 592 -41.87 9.15 -1.85
N GLN A 593 -41.73 10.45 -2.17
CA GLN A 593 -41.41 10.91 -3.52
C GLN A 593 -39.96 10.54 -3.88
N MET A 594 -39.03 10.62 -2.93
CA MET A 594 -37.64 10.25 -3.12
C MET A 594 -37.51 8.74 -3.33
N LEU A 595 -38.18 7.94 -2.49
CA LEU A 595 -38.22 6.47 -2.63
C LEU A 595 -38.80 6.06 -3.99
N GLN A 596 -39.89 6.71 -4.43
CA GLN A 596 -40.47 6.48 -5.75
C GLN A 596 -39.48 6.83 -6.87
N ALA A 597 -38.82 7.98 -6.80
CA ALA A 597 -37.84 8.41 -7.79
C ALA A 597 -36.65 7.44 -7.88
N ILE A 598 -36.21 6.85 -6.77
CA ILE A 598 -35.17 5.82 -6.73
C ILE A 598 -35.68 4.53 -7.39
N SER A 599 -36.90 4.09 -7.07
CA SER A 599 -37.49 2.85 -7.62
C SER A 599 -37.69 2.86 -9.13
N GLU A 600 -38.03 4.03 -9.68
CA GLU A 600 -38.26 4.21 -11.11
C GLU A 600 -36.96 4.24 -11.94
N THR A 601 -35.79 4.24 -11.29
CA THR A 601 -34.50 4.25 -11.99
C THR A 601 -34.22 2.97 -12.76
N ILE A 602 -33.52 3.13 -13.88
CA ILE A 602 -33.13 2.06 -14.80
C ILE A 602 -31.63 2.17 -15.15
N GLY A 603 -31.03 1.08 -15.61
CA GLY A 603 -29.64 1.03 -16.04
C GLY A 603 -28.63 0.93 -14.90
N ILE A 604 -27.39 1.37 -15.16
CA ILE A 604 -26.26 1.32 -14.21
C ILE A 604 -26.52 2.21 -12.98
N ALA A 605 -27.22 3.33 -13.16
CA ALA A 605 -27.59 4.22 -12.07
C ALA A 605 -28.45 3.52 -11.00
N ARG A 606 -29.35 2.62 -11.43
CA ARG A 606 -30.15 1.80 -10.49
C ARG A 606 -29.25 0.90 -9.66
N LEU A 607 -28.26 0.26 -10.30
CA LEU A 607 -27.34 -0.66 -9.64
C LEU A 607 -26.41 0.08 -8.66
N HIS A 608 -25.92 1.28 -8.99
CA HIS A 608 -25.16 2.13 -8.04
C HIS A 608 -26.02 2.55 -6.84
N ALA A 609 -27.27 2.94 -7.07
CA ALA A 609 -28.18 3.28 -5.99
C ALA A 609 -28.44 2.06 -5.08
N GLN A 610 -28.72 0.89 -5.66
CA GLN A 610 -28.89 -0.35 -4.90
C GLN A 610 -27.62 -0.74 -4.12
N PHE A 611 -26.44 -0.61 -4.72
CA PHE A 611 -25.16 -0.89 -4.07
C PHE A 611 -24.99 -0.04 -2.80
N VAL A 612 -25.29 1.26 -2.85
CA VAL A 612 -25.21 2.14 -1.68
C VAL A 612 -26.25 1.77 -0.62
N LEU A 613 -27.50 1.53 -1.04
CA LEU A 613 -28.64 1.31 -0.14
C LEU A 613 -28.62 -0.07 0.54
N VAL A 614 -28.09 -1.10 -0.11
CA VAL A 614 -27.97 -2.46 0.45
C VAL A 614 -27.06 -2.49 1.69
N ARG A 615 -26.09 -1.58 1.79
CA ARG A 615 -25.22 -1.48 2.99
C ARG A 615 -26.03 -1.15 4.26
N GLU A 616 -27.13 -0.42 4.10
CA GLU A 616 -28.06 -0.06 5.17
C GLU A 616 -29.38 -0.84 5.09
N LEU A 617 -29.36 -2.06 4.54
CA LEU A 617 -30.58 -2.86 4.32
C LEU A 617 -31.41 -3.04 5.59
N ALA A 618 -30.76 -3.26 6.74
CA ALA A 618 -31.41 -3.43 8.04
C ALA A 618 -32.27 -2.21 8.41
N TYR A 619 -31.74 -1.01 8.18
CA TYR A 619 -32.44 0.25 8.42
C TYR A 619 -33.64 0.39 7.48
N PHE A 620 -33.46 0.15 6.19
CA PHE A 620 -34.52 0.34 5.20
C PHE A 620 -35.68 -0.64 5.38
N ILE A 621 -35.41 -1.91 5.72
CA ILE A 621 -36.48 -2.86 6.07
C ILE A 621 -37.29 -2.36 7.26
N ALA A 622 -36.64 -1.78 8.28
CA ALA A 622 -37.34 -1.22 9.45
C ALA A 622 -38.15 0.04 9.11
N ALA A 623 -37.65 0.88 8.20
CA ALA A 623 -38.24 2.19 7.89
C ALA A 623 -39.31 2.17 6.79
N ALA A 624 -39.19 1.25 5.83
CA ALA A 624 -40.00 1.17 4.61
C ALA A 624 -40.10 -0.27 4.06
N GLU A 625 -40.56 -1.21 4.90
CA GLU A 625 -40.52 -2.66 4.66
C GLU A 625 -40.89 -3.09 3.22
N GLN A 626 -42.09 -2.74 2.75
CA GLN A 626 -42.58 -3.20 1.43
C GLN A 626 -41.69 -2.70 0.29
N TRP A 627 -41.29 -1.43 0.33
CA TRP A 627 -40.43 -0.82 -0.68
C TRP A 627 -39.05 -1.47 -0.70
N SER A 628 -38.48 -1.72 0.48
CA SER A 628 -37.16 -2.35 0.63
C SER A 628 -37.16 -3.81 0.16
N ARG A 629 -38.24 -4.54 0.43
CA ARG A 629 -38.41 -5.91 -0.07
C ARG A 629 -38.40 -5.93 -1.60
N ASP A 630 -39.18 -5.05 -2.24
CA ASP A 630 -39.32 -5.03 -3.69
C ASP A 630 -38.07 -4.48 -4.41
N PHE A 631 -37.44 -3.42 -3.88
CA PHE A 631 -36.35 -2.72 -4.58
C PHE A 631 -34.93 -3.18 -4.19
N LEU A 632 -34.72 -3.68 -2.96
CA LEU A 632 -33.40 -4.08 -2.46
C LEU A 632 -33.30 -5.59 -2.25
N LEU A 633 -34.27 -6.18 -1.54
CA LEU A 633 -34.20 -7.60 -1.14
C LEU A 633 -34.35 -8.55 -2.33
N GLN A 634 -35.39 -8.40 -3.14
CA GLN A 634 -35.63 -9.27 -4.30
C GLN A 634 -34.48 -9.20 -5.33
N PRO A 635 -33.93 -8.02 -5.68
CA PRO A 635 -32.73 -7.96 -6.52
C PRO A 635 -31.50 -8.60 -5.90
N LEU A 636 -31.31 -8.51 -4.58
CA LEU A 636 -30.21 -9.17 -3.88
C LEU A 636 -30.35 -10.70 -3.90
N ILE A 637 -31.56 -11.23 -3.66
CA ILE A 637 -31.87 -12.67 -3.74
C ILE A 637 -31.52 -13.22 -5.14
N ASN A 638 -31.84 -12.46 -6.18
CA ASN A 638 -31.63 -12.83 -7.58
C ASN A 638 -30.28 -12.34 -8.14
N ALA A 639 -29.41 -11.75 -7.32
CA ALA A 639 -28.18 -11.08 -7.79
C ALA A 639 -27.20 -12.02 -8.50
N LEU A 640 -27.28 -13.34 -8.26
CA LEU A 640 -26.45 -14.34 -8.91
C LEU A 640 -26.91 -14.70 -10.34
N GLU A 641 -28.06 -14.24 -10.80
CA GLU A 641 -28.56 -14.54 -12.15
C GLU A 641 -27.70 -13.89 -13.24
N SER A 642 -27.19 -12.67 -13.00
CA SER A 642 -26.35 -11.90 -13.93
C SER A 642 -25.01 -11.52 -13.31
N GLN A 643 -23.95 -11.49 -14.13
CA GLN A 643 -22.62 -11.02 -13.71
C GLN A 643 -22.62 -9.55 -13.29
N GLU A 644 -23.54 -8.74 -13.81
CA GLU A 644 -23.60 -7.32 -13.47
C GLU A 644 -24.20 -7.09 -12.08
N THR A 645 -25.12 -7.95 -11.64
CA THR A 645 -25.81 -7.80 -10.34
C THR A 645 -25.06 -8.44 -9.18
N THR A 646 -24.02 -9.25 -9.42
CA THR A 646 -23.24 -9.89 -8.34
C THR A 646 -22.58 -8.90 -7.40
N VAL A 647 -22.31 -7.67 -7.86
CA VAL A 647 -21.77 -6.56 -7.07
C VAL A 647 -22.66 -6.19 -5.87
N LEU A 648 -23.95 -6.54 -5.88
CA LEU A 648 -24.84 -6.33 -4.73
C LEU A 648 -24.43 -7.20 -3.53
N TRP A 649 -23.81 -8.36 -3.76
CA TRP A 649 -23.24 -9.18 -2.69
C TRP A 649 -21.98 -8.58 -2.09
N GLU A 650 -21.17 -7.85 -2.88
CA GLU A 650 -20.06 -7.04 -2.37
C GLU A 650 -20.59 -5.89 -1.49
N ALA A 651 -21.68 -5.22 -1.89
CA ALA A 651 -22.33 -4.24 -1.02
C ALA A 651 -22.85 -4.86 0.28
N PHE A 652 -23.51 -6.02 0.21
CA PHE A 652 -24.01 -6.71 1.39
C PHE A 652 -22.88 -7.20 2.30
N SER A 653 -21.72 -7.55 1.75
CA SER A 653 -20.55 -7.96 2.52
C SER A 653 -19.99 -6.84 3.41
N MET A 654 -20.39 -5.58 3.15
CA MET A 654 -20.06 -4.39 3.95
C MET A 654 -21.21 -3.91 4.86
N ALA A 655 -22.38 -4.54 4.84
CA ALA A 655 -23.59 -4.11 5.56
C ALA A 655 -23.59 -4.48 7.05
N HIS A 656 -24.60 -4.09 7.82
CA HIS A 656 -24.92 -4.78 9.09
C HIS A 656 -25.93 -5.93 8.84
N LEU A 657 -25.94 -6.96 9.71
CA LEU A 657 -26.91 -8.04 9.60
C LEU A 657 -28.35 -7.50 9.82
N PRO A 658 -29.30 -7.76 8.90
CA PRO A 658 -30.69 -7.31 9.04
C PRO A 658 -31.48 -8.14 10.07
N GLN A 659 -32.77 -7.86 10.23
CA GLN A 659 -33.61 -8.66 11.14
C GLN A 659 -33.64 -10.12 10.71
N LYS A 660 -33.83 -10.99 11.70
CA LYS A 660 -33.80 -12.44 11.56
C LYS A 660 -34.67 -12.97 10.42
N GLU A 661 -35.88 -12.43 10.27
CA GLU A 661 -36.84 -12.86 9.23
C GLU A 661 -36.28 -12.60 7.82
N VAL A 662 -35.56 -11.49 7.65
CA VAL A 662 -34.93 -11.12 6.39
C VAL A 662 -33.71 -12.01 6.11
N VAL A 663 -32.92 -12.31 7.14
CA VAL A 663 -31.78 -13.25 7.01
C VAL A 663 -32.28 -14.63 6.62
N ALA A 664 -33.38 -15.11 7.21
CA ALA A 664 -33.98 -16.40 6.86
C ALA A 664 -34.46 -16.45 5.40
N GLU A 665 -35.01 -15.36 4.88
CA GLU A 665 -35.40 -15.24 3.46
C GLU A 665 -34.17 -15.20 2.53
N LEU A 666 -33.09 -14.54 2.95
CA LEU A 666 -31.83 -14.45 2.19
C LEU A 666 -30.98 -15.71 2.26
N ALA A 667 -31.18 -16.57 3.25
CA ALA A 667 -30.28 -17.67 3.60
C ALA A 667 -29.85 -18.55 2.40
N PRO A 668 -30.75 -19.01 1.50
CA PRO A 668 -30.35 -19.84 0.37
C PRO A 668 -29.45 -19.08 -0.62
N SER A 669 -29.79 -17.84 -0.96
CA SER A 669 -29.02 -17.03 -1.91
C SER A 669 -27.70 -16.53 -1.32
N LEU A 670 -27.67 -16.23 -0.01
CA LEU A 670 -26.47 -15.84 0.72
C LEU A 670 -25.43 -16.98 0.72
N VAL A 671 -25.88 -18.21 1.03
CA VAL A 671 -25.00 -19.39 0.98
C VAL A 671 -24.55 -19.68 -0.46
N ALA A 672 -25.45 -19.58 -1.44
CA ALA A 672 -25.08 -19.74 -2.84
C ALA A 672 -24.05 -18.70 -3.30
N ALA A 673 -24.13 -17.47 -2.80
CA ALA A 673 -23.17 -16.40 -3.08
C ALA A 673 -21.80 -16.70 -2.47
N ALA A 674 -21.75 -17.11 -1.20
CA ALA A 674 -20.51 -17.52 -0.54
C ALA A 674 -19.78 -18.67 -1.27
N LEU A 675 -20.53 -19.50 -2.00
CA LEU A 675 -20.00 -20.61 -2.81
C LEU A 675 -19.71 -20.26 -4.28
N SER A 676 -20.04 -19.04 -4.74
CA SER A 676 -20.00 -18.70 -6.16
C SER A 676 -18.63 -18.25 -6.64
N ASP A 677 -18.07 -18.91 -7.66
CA ASP A 677 -16.82 -18.48 -8.32
C ASP A 677 -16.93 -17.15 -9.10
N ARG A 678 -18.12 -16.55 -9.16
CA ARG A 678 -18.33 -15.23 -9.78
C ARG A 678 -17.91 -14.06 -8.88
N LEU A 679 -17.73 -14.33 -7.59
CA LEU A 679 -17.33 -13.35 -6.57
C LEU A 679 -15.85 -13.54 -6.22
N SER A 680 -15.21 -12.48 -5.74
CA SER A 680 -13.83 -12.55 -5.25
C SER A 680 -13.74 -13.46 -4.02
N SER A 681 -12.53 -13.97 -3.73
CA SER A 681 -12.28 -14.73 -2.51
C SER A 681 -12.60 -13.94 -1.24
N GLU A 682 -12.30 -12.65 -1.23
CA GLU A 682 -12.58 -11.73 -0.12
C GLU A 682 -14.09 -11.62 0.16
N VAL A 683 -14.89 -11.29 -0.86
CA VAL A 683 -16.35 -11.18 -0.69
C VAL A 683 -16.97 -12.50 -0.24
N ARG A 684 -16.52 -13.64 -0.78
CA ARG A 684 -17.00 -14.96 -0.33
C ARG A 684 -16.68 -15.21 1.15
N GLY A 685 -15.49 -14.82 1.59
CA GLY A 685 -15.07 -14.88 2.99
C GLY A 685 -15.97 -14.04 3.90
N ASP A 686 -16.16 -12.77 3.58
CA ASP A 686 -17.00 -11.85 4.35
C ASP A 686 -18.47 -12.33 4.46
N LEU A 687 -19.02 -12.89 3.39
CA LEU A 687 -20.37 -13.47 3.41
C LEU A 687 -20.46 -14.68 4.34
N SER A 688 -19.40 -15.51 4.37
CA SER A 688 -19.33 -16.65 5.28
C SER A 688 -19.24 -16.21 6.75
N GLU A 689 -18.47 -15.15 7.03
CA GLU A 689 -18.36 -14.52 8.36
C GLU A 689 -19.76 -14.11 8.85
N ARG A 690 -20.55 -13.45 8.00
CA ARG A 690 -21.93 -13.02 8.29
C ARG A 690 -22.88 -14.17 8.62
N VAL A 691 -22.81 -15.26 7.86
CA VAL A 691 -23.63 -16.46 8.11
C VAL A 691 -23.34 -17.04 9.50
N VAL A 692 -22.06 -17.12 9.88
CA VAL A 692 -21.65 -17.61 11.20
C VAL A 692 -22.09 -16.65 12.32
N TRP A 693 -21.92 -15.33 12.13
CA TRP A 693 -22.41 -14.32 13.08
C TRP A 693 -23.91 -14.40 13.31
N SER A 694 -24.71 -14.67 12.28
CA SER A 694 -26.15 -14.90 12.43
C SER A 694 -26.44 -16.08 13.35
N ALA A 695 -25.77 -17.21 13.14
CA ALA A 695 -25.98 -18.41 13.94
C ALA A 695 -25.57 -18.23 15.41
N LEU A 696 -24.46 -17.52 15.67
CA LEU A 696 -24.02 -17.17 17.02
C LEU A 696 -25.05 -16.27 17.72
N THR A 697 -25.55 -15.25 17.02
CA THR A 697 -26.55 -14.31 17.57
C THR A 697 -27.88 -14.99 17.88
N ASP A 698 -28.36 -15.86 16.98
CA ASP A 698 -29.59 -16.63 17.20
C ASP A 698 -29.47 -17.56 18.42
N ARG A 699 -28.28 -18.14 18.63
CA ARG A 699 -27.99 -19.04 19.75
C ARG A 699 -28.01 -18.31 21.10
N VAL A 700 -27.46 -17.09 21.17
CA VAL A 700 -27.55 -16.21 22.36
C VAL A 700 -29.00 -15.96 22.75
N GLN A 701 -29.84 -15.69 21.76
CA GLN A 701 -31.24 -15.36 21.97
C GLN A 701 -32.13 -16.60 22.23
N ASN A 702 -31.55 -17.82 22.27
CA ASN A 702 -32.27 -19.10 22.29
C ASN A 702 -33.36 -19.18 21.21
N ALA A 703 -33.10 -18.59 20.05
CA ALA A 703 -34.03 -18.52 18.94
C ALA A 703 -33.72 -19.62 17.90
N GLU A 704 -34.71 -20.03 17.11
CA GLU A 704 -34.45 -20.95 15.98
C GLU A 704 -33.46 -20.33 14.98
N PRO A 705 -32.51 -21.06 14.39
CA PRO A 705 -31.49 -20.46 13.54
C PRO A 705 -32.10 -19.89 12.24
N ALA A 706 -31.81 -18.63 11.92
CA ALA A 706 -32.29 -17.96 10.70
C ALA A 706 -31.75 -18.64 9.44
N VAL A 707 -30.46 -18.98 9.45
CA VAL A 707 -29.84 -19.86 8.46
C VAL A 707 -29.79 -21.26 9.06
N SER A 708 -30.41 -22.24 8.40
CA SER A 708 -30.40 -23.61 8.94
C SER A 708 -28.98 -24.15 9.10
N LEU A 709 -28.72 -24.88 10.19
CA LEU A 709 -27.39 -25.42 10.49
C LEU A 709 -26.88 -26.34 9.36
N ASP A 710 -27.78 -27.05 8.68
CA ASP A 710 -27.47 -27.87 7.51
C ASP A 710 -26.92 -27.03 6.33
N LEU A 711 -27.47 -25.84 6.09
CA LEU A 711 -26.99 -24.93 5.04
C LEU A 711 -25.63 -24.34 5.39
N ILE A 712 -25.40 -24.00 6.67
CA ILE A 712 -24.09 -23.53 7.14
C ILE A 712 -23.04 -24.64 6.97
N GLN A 713 -23.38 -25.87 7.35
CA GLN A 713 -22.48 -27.01 7.17
C GLN A 713 -22.20 -27.27 5.69
N GLN A 714 -23.20 -27.17 4.80
CA GLN A 714 -23.00 -27.28 3.35
C GLN A 714 -22.08 -26.18 2.81
N MET A 715 -22.24 -24.93 3.27
CA MET A 715 -21.38 -23.81 2.92
C MET A 715 -19.92 -24.11 3.28
N LEU A 716 -19.66 -24.57 4.51
CA LEU A 716 -18.30 -24.87 4.99
C LEU A 716 -17.68 -26.09 4.28
N ARG A 717 -18.51 -27.06 3.88
CA ARG A 717 -18.08 -28.26 3.14
C ARG A 717 -17.70 -27.96 1.69
N LEU A 718 -18.49 -27.15 0.99
CA LEU A 718 -18.31 -26.86 -0.43
C LEU A 718 -17.45 -25.61 -0.67
N GLY A 719 -17.31 -24.75 0.33
CA GLY A 719 -16.53 -23.51 0.24
C GLY A 719 -15.04 -23.73 0.08
N THR A 720 -14.33 -22.67 -0.34
CA THR A 720 -12.87 -22.67 -0.42
C THR A 720 -12.23 -22.50 0.96
N ASP A 721 -10.90 -22.52 1.02
CA ASP A 721 -10.17 -22.32 2.28
C ASP A 721 -10.45 -20.93 2.88
N GLU A 722 -10.68 -19.91 2.05
CA GLU A 722 -11.01 -18.56 2.50
C GLU A 722 -12.35 -18.51 3.24
N VAL A 723 -13.38 -19.20 2.73
CA VAL A 723 -14.69 -19.33 3.39
C VAL A 723 -14.54 -19.96 4.77
N ARG A 724 -13.74 -21.02 4.90
CA ARG A 724 -13.49 -21.67 6.20
C ARG A 724 -12.67 -20.76 7.12
N THR A 725 -11.69 -20.03 6.59
CA THR A 725 -10.81 -19.16 7.38
C THR A 725 -11.57 -17.97 7.96
N GLU A 726 -12.41 -17.30 7.16
CA GLU A 726 -13.24 -16.19 7.64
C GLU A 726 -14.37 -16.66 8.58
N ALA A 727 -14.91 -17.87 8.38
CA ALA A 727 -15.80 -18.49 9.36
C ALA A 727 -15.14 -18.68 10.74
N VAL A 728 -13.86 -19.08 10.78
CA VAL A 728 -13.09 -19.17 12.04
C VAL A 728 -12.84 -17.79 12.63
N ARG A 729 -12.62 -16.78 11.78
CA ARG A 729 -12.49 -15.39 12.24
C ARG A 729 -13.76 -14.92 12.95
N ALA A 730 -14.96 -15.25 12.46
CA ALA A 730 -16.21 -14.93 13.15
C ALA A 730 -16.26 -15.52 14.58
N PHE A 731 -15.91 -16.80 14.74
CA PHE A 731 -15.82 -17.43 16.07
C PHE A 731 -14.79 -16.76 16.97
N SER A 732 -13.62 -16.42 16.42
CA SER A 732 -12.54 -15.73 17.16
C SER A 732 -12.96 -14.33 17.61
N GLN A 733 -13.60 -13.53 16.75
CA GLN A 733 -14.09 -12.21 17.11
C GLN A 733 -15.20 -12.27 18.16
N TYR A 734 -16.06 -13.29 18.10
CA TYR A 734 -17.11 -13.47 19.09
C TYR A 734 -16.56 -13.80 20.49
N LEU A 735 -15.38 -14.42 20.58
CA LEU A 735 -14.73 -14.71 21.87
C LEU A 735 -14.08 -13.48 22.52
N ALA A 736 -13.93 -12.38 21.78
CA ALA A 736 -13.34 -11.14 22.28
C ALA A 736 -14.09 -10.60 23.52
N PRO A 737 -13.44 -9.80 24.38
CA PRO A 737 -14.06 -9.27 25.59
C PRO A 737 -15.33 -8.47 25.29
N ASP A 738 -16.43 -8.86 25.92
CA ASP A 738 -17.74 -8.20 25.88
C ASP A 738 -18.19 -7.94 27.32
N ASP A 739 -18.80 -6.78 27.57
CA ASP A 739 -19.27 -6.34 28.88
C ASP A 739 -20.54 -7.12 29.32
N ASP A 740 -21.31 -7.68 28.38
CA ASP A 740 -22.63 -8.26 28.64
C ASP A 740 -22.62 -9.76 28.97
N LEU A 741 -21.60 -10.51 28.52
CA LEU A 741 -21.49 -11.97 28.70
C LEU A 741 -20.19 -12.34 29.42
N THR A 742 -20.19 -13.46 30.14
CA THR A 742 -18.94 -14.01 30.71
C THR A 742 -18.10 -14.74 29.66
N GLU A 743 -16.79 -14.92 29.91
CA GLU A 743 -15.90 -15.69 29.03
C GLU A 743 -16.41 -17.12 28.81
N GLU A 744 -16.92 -17.77 29.87
CA GLU A 744 -17.44 -19.13 29.80
C GLU A 744 -18.72 -19.22 28.95
N GLU A 745 -19.65 -18.27 29.09
CA GLU A 745 -20.90 -18.25 28.31
C GLU A 745 -20.62 -18.01 26.83
N ARG A 746 -19.71 -17.08 26.50
CA ARG A 746 -19.30 -16.85 25.10
C ARG A 746 -18.70 -18.11 24.48
N PHE A 747 -17.84 -18.81 25.23
CA PHE A 747 -17.25 -20.05 24.76
C PHE A 747 -18.29 -21.17 24.60
N GLU A 748 -19.25 -21.31 25.50
CA GLU A 748 -20.31 -22.33 25.39
C GLU A 748 -21.14 -22.15 24.12
N ILE A 749 -21.46 -20.90 23.76
CA ILE A 749 -22.17 -20.56 22.52
C ILE A 749 -21.34 -20.94 21.30
N VAL A 750 -20.07 -20.52 21.26
CA VAL A 750 -19.16 -20.85 20.16
C VAL A 750 -18.99 -22.36 20.02
N ASN A 751 -18.78 -23.07 21.13
CA ASN A 751 -18.61 -24.52 21.13
C ASN A 751 -19.85 -25.25 20.63
N SER A 752 -21.05 -24.81 21.03
CA SER A 752 -22.31 -25.37 20.51
C SER A 752 -22.43 -25.18 19.01
N VAL A 753 -22.28 -23.95 18.51
CA VAL A 753 -22.44 -23.66 17.08
C VAL A 753 -21.37 -24.37 16.27
N PHE A 754 -20.11 -24.30 16.69
CA PHE A 754 -18.98 -24.99 16.04
C PHE A 754 -19.21 -26.50 15.95
N SER A 755 -19.64 -27.14 17.03
CA SER A 755 -19.91 -28.59 17.05
C SER A 755 -21.02 -29.02 16.09
N ASP A 756 -22.01 -28.16 15.89
CA ASP A 756 -23.16 -28.43 15.03
C ASP A 756 -22.85 -28.20 13.55
N VAL A 757 -22.08 -27.15 13.21
CA VAL A 757 -21.89 -26.71 11.82
C VAL A 757 -20.54 -27.11 11.21
N TRP A 758 -19.49 -27.31 12.01
CA TRP A 758 -18.14 -27.50 11.49
C TRP A 758 -17.99 -28.84 10.73
N PRO A 759 -17.37 -28.86 9.53
CA PRO A 759 -17.18 -30.10 8.77
C PRO A 759 -16.35 -31.14 9.52
N LYS A 760 -16.79 -32.39 9.50
CA LYS A 760 -16.11 -33.51 10.18
C LYS A 760 -15.07 -34.21 9.30
N GLU A 761 -15.03 -33.89 8.01
CA GLU A 761 -14.13 -34.50 7.05
C GLU A 761 -12.70 -33.91 7.17
N LEU A 762 -11.73 -34.74 7.56
CA LEU A 762 -10.31 -34.36 7.66
C LEU A 762 -9.70 -33.87 6.34
N THR A 763 -10.29 -34.20 5.19
CA THR A 763 -9.85 -33.73 3.87
C THR A 763 -10.06 -32.23 3.66
N LEU A 764 -10.87 -31.58 4.48
CA LEU A 764 -11.16 -30.15 4.42
C LEU A 764 -10.25 -29.33 5.35
N SER A 765 -9.41 -30.00 6.15
CA SER A 765 -8.40 -29.37 7.00
C SER A 765 -7.18 -28.97 6.17
N SER A 766 -7.10 -27.69 5.79
CA SER A 766 -5.93 -27.13 5.11
C SER A 766 -4.98 -26.43 6.07
N LYS A 767 -3.79 -26.05 5.57
CA LYS A 767 -2.79 -25.30 6.35
C LYS A 767 -3.36 -23.97 6.85
N ALA A 768 -4.00 -23.20 5.96
CA ALA A 768 -4.55 -21.88 6.28
C ALA A 768 -5.66 -21.94 7.33
N VAL A 769 -6.57 -22.93 7.22
CA VAL A 769 -7.65 -23.13 8.20
C VAL A 769 -7.07 -23.56 9.55
N SER A 770 -6.08 -24.45 9.55
CA SER A 770 -5.43 -24.93 10.78
C SER A 770 -4.67 -23.82 11.51
N GLU A 771 -4.01 -22.92 10.78
CA GLU A 771 -3.35 -21.74 11.34
C GLU A 771 -4.34 -20.84 12.08
N ARG A 772 -5.51 -20.57 11.48
CA ARG A 772 -6.53 -19.74 12.13
C ARG A 772 -7.18 -20.44 13.32
N LEU A 773 -7.45 -21.75 13.23
CA LEU A 773 -8.00 -22.56 14.33
C LEU A 773 -7.04 -22.65 15.52
N ALA A 774 -5.73 -22.67 15.29
CA ALA A 774 -4.72 -22.78 16.34
C ALA A 774 -4.70 -21.56 17.29
N ARG A 775 -5.22 -20.40 16.85
CA ARG A 775 -5.36 -19.19 17.67
C ARG A 775 -6.57 -19.19 18.59
N LEU A 776 -7.65 -19.87 18.19
CA LEU A 776 -8.94 -19.84 18.87
C LEU A 776 -8.87 -20.17 20.38
N PRO A 777 -8.06 -21.15 20.84
CA PRO A 777 -7.92 -21.43 22.26
C PRO A 777 -7.37 -20.28 23.10
N ALA A 778 -6.49 -19.44 22.55
CA ALA A 778 -5.97 -18.28 23.26
C ALA A 778 -7.04 -17.20 23.45
N GLU A 779 -7.89 -16.99 22.44
CA GLU A 779 -9.03 -16.05 22.50
C GLU A 779 -10.09 -16.51 23.52
N ALA A 780 -10.22 -17.82 23.75
CA ALA A 780 -11.14 -18.38 24.75
C ALA A 780 -10.66 -18.21 26.22
N ALA A 781 -9.47 -17.63 26.45
CA ALA A 781 -8.93 -17.24 27.75
C ALA A 781 -9.08 -18.26 28.91
N SER A 782 -10.12 -18.15 29.74
CA SER A 782 -10.38 -19.09 30.84
C SER A 782 -10.62 -20.53 30.36
N CYS A 783 -11.36 -20.69 29.25
CA CYS A 783 -11.77 -21.96 28.60
C CYS A 783 -10.73 -22.54 27.63
N TYR A 784 -9.45 -22.19 27.78
CA TYR A 784 -8.37 -22.60 26.87
C TYR A 784 -8.30 -24.12 26.63
N VAL A 785 -8.53 -24.93 27.68
CA VAL A 785 -8.40 -26.40 27.59
C VAL A 785 -9.53 -26.98 26.76
N GLU A 786 -10.75 -26.56 27.04
CA GLU A 786 -11.96 -26.99 26.35
C GLU A 786 -11.93 -26.55 24.87
N ALA A 787 -11.49 -25.30 24.61
CA ALA A 787 -11.30 -24.78 23.26
C ALA A 787 -10.22 -25.57 22.48
N THR A 788 -9.15 -25.99 23.17
CA THR A 788 -8.12 -26.85 22.59
C THR A 788 -8.70 -28.20 22.15
N GLU A 789 -9.48 -28.85 23.03
CA GLU A 789 -10.10 -30.14 22.74
C GLU A 789 -11.08 -30.05 21.55
N MET A 790 -11.77 -28.93 21.42
CA MET A 790 -12.68 -28.64 20.30
C MET A 790 -11.96 -28.57 18.95
N VAL A 791 -10.82 -27.89 18.85
CA VAL A 791 -10.14 -27.66 17.56
C VAL A 791 -9.16 -28.77 17.18
N LEU A 792 -8.58 -29.48 18.15
CA LEU A 792 -7.51 -30.46 17.95
C LEU A 792 -7.78 -31.52 16.87
N PRO A 793 -9.00 -32.09 16.72
CA PRO A 793 -9.29 -33.07 15.68
C PRO A 793 -9.13 -32.52 14.26
N TYR A 794 -9.29 -31.22 14.08
CA TYR A 794 -9.34 -30.54 12.78
C TYR A 794 -8.02 -29.91 12.37
N LEU A 795 -7.02 -29.91 13.25
CA LEU A 795 -5.70 -29.37 12.97
C LEU A 795 -4.87 -30.35 12.12
N THR A 796 -4.32 -29.81 11.03
CA THR A 796 -3.23 -30.43 10.26
C THR A 796 -1.95 -29.62 10.43
N PRO A 797 -0.77 -30.22 10.19
CA PRO A 797 0.48 -29.49 10.28
C PRO A 797 0.52 -28.32 9.31
N PHE A 798 0.85 -27.12 9.80
CA PHE A 798 0.94 -25.89 9.02
C PHE A 798 2.27 -25.18 9.30
N ASP A 799 2.53 -24.13 8.52
CA ASP A 799 3.79 -23.40 8.54
C ASP A 799 3.79 -22.45 9.76
N CYS A 800 4.21 -22.97 10.93
CA CYS A 800 4.17 -22.28 12.21
C CYS A 800 5.42 -21.42 12.41
N TRP A 801 5.37 -20.12 12.18
CA TRP A 801 6.56 -19.26 12.22
C TRP A 801 6.87 -18.73 13.61
N SER A 802 5.86 -18.55 14.46
CA SER A 802 6.04 -18.02 15.80
C SER A 802 4.94 -18.47 16.77
N LEU A 803 5.14 -18.18 18.06
CA LEU A 803 4.09 -18.43 19.06
C LEU A 803 2.91 -17.46 18.98
N TYR A 804 3.02 -16.38 18.18
CA TYR A 804 1.89 -15.51 17.83
C TYR A 804 0.82 -16.27 17.03
N ASP A 805 1.22 -17.28 16.26
CA ASP A 805 0.29 -18.11 15.46
C ASP A 805 -0.61 -18.98 16.35
N PHE A 806 -0.28 -19.11 17.64
CA PHE A 806 -1.10 -19.77 18.65
C PHE A 806 -1.82 -18.76 19.57
N GLY A 807 -1.66 -17.45 19.35
CA GLY A 807 -2.25 -16.37 20.16
C GLY A 807 -1.68 -16.24 21.57
N VAL A 808 -0.54 -16.87 21.86
CA VAL A 808 0.02 -16.94 23.23
C VAL A 808 1.02 -15.81 23.52
N ILE A 809 1.49 -15.11 22.50
CA ILE A 809 2.42 -13.96 22.58
C ILE A 809 1.85 -12.83 21.71
N ASP A 810 1.98 -11.57 22.16
CA ASP A 810 1.57 -10.37 21.41
C ASP A 810 2.72 -9.80 20.55
N LEU A 811 2.41 -9.20 19.40
CA LEU A 811 3.38 -8.61 18.45
C LEU A 811 3.99 -7.29 18.95
N ASP A 812 3.25 -6.53 19.77
CA ASP A 812 3.61 -5.17 20.20
C ASP A 812 4.21 -5.09 21.62
N GLU A 813 4.11 -6.15 22.44
CA GLU A 813 4.69 -6.17 23.78
C GLU A 813 6.03 -6.91 23.83
N ASP A 814 7.07 -6.23 24.33
CA ASP A 814 8.42 -6.76 24.62
C ASP A 814 8.42 -7.80 25.78
N ARG A 815 7.30 -8.47 26.07
CA ARG A 815 7.13 -9.40 27.18
C ARG A 815 6.90 -10.83 26.71
N GLY A 816 7.86 -11.70 27.05
CA GLY A 816 7.71 -13.16 26.96
C GLY A 816 6.80 -13.75 28.03
N ASP A 817 5.66 -13.11 28.31
CA ASP A 817 4.77 -13.49 29.39
C ASP A 817 3.66 -14.41 28.86
N PHE A 818 3.84 -15.71 29.04
CA PHE A 818 2.85 -16.77 28.79
C PHE A 818 1.68 -16.72 29.82
N ASN A 819 1.13 -15.54 30.08
CA ASN A 819 0.19 -15.28 31.18
C ASN A 819 -1.09 -16.13 31.09
N ILE A 820 -1.53 -16.46 29.88
CA ILE A 820 -2.69 -17.32 29.62
C ILE A 820 -2.44 -18.75 30.12
N ILE A 821 -1.19 -19.22 30.06
CA ILE A 821 -0.78 -20.59 30.42
C ILE A 821 -0.29 -20.61 31.87
N ASN A 822 -1.25 -20.58 32.80
CA ASN A 822 -0.99 -20.53 34.25
C ASN A 822 -1.30 -21.85 34.99
N ASP A 823 -1.98 -22.80 34.35
CA ASP A 823 -2.37 -24.10 34.91
C ASP A 823 -1.64 -25.27 34.20
N PRO A 824 -1.18 -26.31 34.93
CA PRO A 824 -0.77 -27.58 34.35
C PRO A 824 -1.66 -28.16 33.24
N LYS A 825 -2.98 -28.00 33.33
CA LYS A 825 -3.91 -28.45 32.28
C LYS A 825 -3.78 -27.61 31.00
N LYS A 826 -3.69 -26.29 31.11
CA LYS A 826 -3.45 -25.38 29.98
C LYS A 826 -2.09 -25.64 29.33
N ALA A 827 -1.07 -25.97 30.14
CA ALA A 827 0.25 -26.35 29.63
C ALA A 827 0.21 -27.66 28.82
N ALA A 828 -0.58 -28.65 29.24
CA ALA A 828 -0.79 -29.88 28.49
C ALA A 828 -1.61 -29.67 27.20
N ALA A 829 -2.59 -28.76 27.24
CA ALA A 829 -3.39 -28.37 26.08
C ALA A 829 -2.53 -27.68 25.01
N LEU A 830 -1.73 -26.68 25.40
CA LEU A 830 -0.77 -26.01 24.51
C LEU A 830 0.22 -27.00 23.89
N LEU A 831 0.75 -27.95 24.69
CA LEU A 831 1.62 -29.00 24.17
C LEU A 831 0.93 -29.85 23.09
N SER A 832 -0.36 -30.14 23.26
CA SER A 832 -1.14 -30.95 22.33
C SER A 832 -1.37 -30.23 21.00
N ILE A 833 -1.67 -28.93 21.04
CA ILE A 833 -1.82 -28.09 19.84
C ILE A 833 -0.49 -28.00 19.09
N MET A 834 0.60 -27.64 19.78
CA MET A 834 1.91 -27.52 19.13
C MET A 834 2.37 -28.83 18.50
N ASP A 835 2.16 -29.97 19.16
CA ASP A 835 2.51 -31.29 18.61
C ASP A 835 1.72 -31.61 17.33
N ARG A 836 0.46 -31.18 17.26
CA ARG A 836 -0.43 -31.41 16.12
C ARG A 836 -0.16 -30.45 14.95
N SER A 837 0.23 -29.22 15.26
CA SER A 837 0.46 -28.14 14.28
C SER A 837 1.87 -28.14 13.67
N VAL A 838 2.90 -28.59 14.41
CA VAL A 838 4.28 -28.64 13.90
C VAL A 838 4.51 -29.94 13.13
N ALA A 839 4.88 -29.82 11.85
CA ALA A 839 5.17 -30.98 10.99
C ALA A 839 6.39 -31.76 11.49
N GLY A 840 6.43 -33.07 11.21
CA GLY A 840 7.53 -33.96 11.63
C GLY A 840 8.67 -34.12 10.61
N ASP A 841 8.53 -33.51 9.44
CA ASP A 841 9.41 -33.73 8.30
C ASP A 841 10.62 -32.78 8.32
N ASP A 842 11.70 -33.12 7.59
CA ASP A 842 12.96 -32.36 7.60
C ASP A 842 12.86 -30.93 7.03
N GLY A 843 11.72 -30.57 6.41
CA GLY A 843 11.40 -29.21 5.96
C GLY A 843 10.37 -28.48 6.85
N ALA A 844 10.02 -29.03 8.01
CA ALA A 844 9.05 -28.42 8.92
C ALA A 844 9.59 -27.12 9.53
N ILE A 845 8.77 -26.07 9.47
CA ILE A 845 9.09 -24.79 10.07
C ILE A 845 8.88 -24.89 11.58
N VAL A 846 9.94 -24.59 12.34
CA VAL A 846 9.91 -24.62 13.80
C VAL A 846 9.55 -23.23 14.34
N PRO A 847 8.46 -23.07 15.10
CA PRO A 847 7.99 -21.76 15.53
C PRO A 847 8.98 -21.05 16.46
N GLY A 848 9.20 -19.77 16.19
CA GLY A 848 10.06 -18.92 16.99
C GLY A 848 9.54 -18.75 18.42
N GLY A 849 10.37 -19.12 19.40
CA GLY A 849 10.04 -19.09 20.83
C GLY A 849 9.61 -20.45 21.39
N LEU A 850 9.58 -21.53 20.59
CA LEU A 850 9.25 -22.88 21.03
C LEU A 850 10.07 -23.33 22.26
N ASP A 851 11.34 -22.96 22.33
CA ASP A 851 12.24 -23.19 23.48
C ASP A 851 11.72 -22.52 24.77
N LYS A 852 11.24 -21.28 24.65
CA LYS A 852 10.62 -20.54 25.77
C LYS A 852 9.27 -21.13 26.17
N ALA A 853 8.45 -21.54 25.20
CA ALA A 853 7.18 -22.21 25.48
C ALA A 853 7.38 -23.55 26.19
N LEU A 854 8.31 -24.39 25.72
CA LEU A 854 8.64 -25.66 26.37
C LEU A 854 9.23 -25.43 27.77
N PHE A 855 10.08 -24.42 27.95
CA PHE A 855 10.60 -24.03 29.26
C PHE A 855 9.46 -23.59 30.21
N HIS A 856 8.52 -22.79 29.73
CA HIS A 856 7.36 -22.36 30.50
C HIS A 856 6.43 -23.54 30.85
N ILE A 857 6.15 -24.44 29.90
CA ILE A 857 5.39 -25.68 30.13
C ILE A 857 6.08 -26.53 31.20
N LYS A 858 7.41 -26.67 31.16
CA LYS A 858 8.18 -27.37 32.19
C LYS A 858 8.08 -26.69 33.56
N LYS A 859 8.12 -25.36 33.61
CA LYS A 859 7.99 -24.57 34.84
C LYS A 859 6.62 -24.75 35.49
N VAL A 860 5.55 -24.75 34.70
CA VAL A 860 4.16 -24.89 35.18
C VAL A 860 3.83 -26.35 35.49
N ALA A 861 4.28 -27.30 34.66
CA ALA A 861 4.00 -28.73 34.80
C ALA A 861 5.26 -29.61 34.56
N PRO A 862 6.11 -29.81 35.58
CA PRO A 862 7.35 -30.57 35.44
C PRO A 862 7.19 -32.03 34.97
N LYS A 863 6.01 -32.63 35.15
CA LYS A 863 5.73 -34.01 34.71
C LYS A 863 5.66 -34.15 33.19
N LEU A 864 5.33 -33.08 32.46
CA LEU A 864 5.21 -33.09 31.00
C LEU A 864 6.57 -33.19 30.29
N GLU A 865 7.68 -32.95 31.00
CA GLU A 865 9.03 -33.15 30.43
C GLU A 865 9.25 -34.60 29.97
N LYS A 866 8.60 -35.58 30.59
CA LYS A 866 8.68 -37.00 30.21
C LYS A 866 7.69 -37.39 29.10
N ASP A 867 6.83 -36.48 28.66
CA ASP A 867 5.85 -36.73 27.61
C ASP A 867 6.56 -36.90 26.25
N PRO A 868 6.24 -37.94 25.46
CA PRO A 868 6.83 -38.14 24.14
C PRO A 868 6.64 -36.93 23.20
N ARG A 869 5.53 -36.19 23.32
CA ARG A 869 5.26 -34.98 22.52
C ARG A 869 6.22 -33.84 22.86
N TYR A 870 6.50 -33.66 24.15
CA TYR A 870 7.47 -32.69 24.64
C TYR A 870 8.88 -33.03 24.13
N GLN A 871 9.28 -34.30 24.20
CA GLN A 871 10.59 -34.75 23.71
C GLN A 871 10.74 -34.60 22.19
N ARG A 872 9.67 -34.86 21.43
CA ARG A 872 9.62 -34.63 19.98
C ARG A 872 9.84 -33.15 19.65
N LEU A 873 9.05 -32.25 20.23
CA LEU A 873 9.18 -30.80 20.00
C LEU A 873 10.52 -30.24 20.49
N LEU A 874 11.06 -30.75 21.61
CA LEU A 874 12.39 -30.38 22.11
C LEU A 874 13.51 -30.81 21.14
N THR A 875 13.35 -31.97 20.49
CA THR A 875 14.31 -32.44 19.49
C THR A 875 14.23 -31.61 18.21
N LEU A 876 13.02 -31.20 17.80
CA LEU A 876 12.81 -30.31 16.66
C LEU A 876 13.35 -28.91 16.92
N GLY A 877 13.17 -28.34 18.12
CA GLY A 877 13.71 -27.03 18.50
C GLY A 877 15.23 -26.97 18.72
N ARG A 878 15.93 -28.11 18.63
CA ARG A 878 17.41 -28.19 18.65
C ARG A 878 18.03 -28.30 17.25
N ARG A 879 17.21 -28.53 16.24
CA ARG A 879 17.60 -28.42 14.83
C ARG A 879 17.59 -26.94 14.46
#